data_AF-A0A243SDQ3-F1
#
_entry.id   AF-A0A243SDQ3-F1
#
_cell.length_a   1.000
_cell.length_b   1.000
_cell.length_c   1.000
_cell.angle_alpha   90.00
_cell.angle_beta   90.00
_cell.angle_gamma   90.00
#
_symmetry.space_group_name_H-M   'P 1'
#
loop_
_entity.id
_entity.type
_entity.pdbx_description
1 polymer ?
#
loop_
_entity_poly.entity_id
_entity_poly.type
_entity_poly.pdbx_seq_one_letter_code
_entity_poly.pdbx_strand_id
1 'polypeptide(L)'
;MTRIEQLFNQLGYTRENGLFYLTESEDWVHKFPYRISKVLRDIIKPFAFYSLHHHGDINSEHPEPINNPIILFFDKPDEEKRKDIPKWSFCFGQAPIVIINTSDDQPLDIFHGYSFASENSYLLKKIESEPSEFSLVNLTLGKTWKNLYHKYFKDVPKVDKYLLNNIIDARRILIASDGGDLLPKIANRLIGRLLFIRYLIDRRVEFKDQTYILGEDKLSRQISLNELIKDKITLYKFFHYLTAKYQGDLFPLYEESIDVDTGEILSLYDEESDVNTEHLEILYHLFSGSSFFKSGSSHKGYSVQPSLFMVYDFEVIPVELISNIYENFIGKKAENFDVVLTNYKNTKQFEIKAYYTPPFIVDYVLSQTVTPFIENQTVASCKILDPACGSGIFLVETLRKIIEKEILILDAKNEKISNQRLWELLRENIFGIDIDEDAIEITIFSLYITLLDYKTPIEIEDFRFERLRDQNLFGGASFDFFNETASFNEIFTQNVALDFILGNPPWGIVAASNYEKYIKERNLREAAINSELMDSTAKNISKPYLTLELGNREISQAFLVRVSDFAINPNLKIAMIVTGKSLYNSDSTCKNWREYFLSNFILNQVLELSCVNNKIVAGNQIFEEAKQAPAILFYQMPKAKDEILKHVVTHITVKPNRFFNYFRTIVIEKHDIKKILQRNFIRNLNGFDWLWKVMLHGNLLDFYFMKRLKSYDNIGDYMHNNDLTSKGGLKVTDGNNKKNTDQIKNYKFLDVEGKKEFKPFNLLPTLTWEQTIDIMRQKFTSRKPGAQGRNNIDSEGNVGYLPDIHFFRGEKLLVKKGLQAKEDFKAVAAYTNEDVIFTATVCAIKPIAGNISSVEISTLLKSLAAIINSRFFTYYVFNTSSSAGVDRTRIDFEEIFSAPALCHPDLASMVDQIQGLYKRINTLDFNDYNYLELADEVNKLEEKCQEKITDLFEVSTIEQSLIDYSTEIAIPILKRAEETGYGGRNIFKMLSISNDTDKLYLKDYAIIFVEHFKHRFNSPEQSFFVNIHIAEDFIGFHFIVSKRPDNGETVFYKGMEDSELLNEIGFLGIHSVTRDLYIQQDVRGFNKNTFYIIKPNEKKCWHKAIAHHDLLEFIDALARAETSNHKRAQV
;
A
#
# COMPACT_ATOMS: atom_id res chain seq x y z
N MET A 1 20.83 23.36 34.12
CA MET A 1 19.93 22.94 33.04
C MET A 1 20.25 23.81 31.84
N THR A 2 20.76 23.22 30.75
CA THR A 2 21.08 23.95 29.52
C THR A 2 19.80 24.48 28.86
N ARG A 3 19.91 25.43 27.93
CA ARG A 3 18.73 25.94 27.22
C ARG A 3 17.97 24.85 26.47
N ILE A 4 18.68 23.88 25.90
CA ILE A 4 18.04 22.78 25.18
C ILE A 4 17.31 21.80 26.12
N GLU A 5 17.83 21.58 27.34
CA GLU A 5 17.12 20.82 28.37
C GLU A 5 15.87 21.55 28.88
N GLN A 6 15.94 22.88 29.02
CA GLN A 6 14.76 23.70 29.33
C GLN A 6 13.71 23.59 28.21
N LEU A 7 14.14 23.60 26.95
CA LEU A 7 13.26 23.38 25.80
C LEU A 7 12.57 22.02 25.89
N PHE A 8 13.28 20.94 26.20
CA PHE A 8 12.64 19.62 26.32
C PHE A 8 11.54 19.60 27.38
N ASN A 9 11.76 20.22 28.54
CA ASN A 9 10.72 20.37 29.57
C ASN A 9 9.54 21.22 29.07
N GLN A 10 9.79 22.32 28.34
CA GLN A 10 8.74 23.15 27.75
C GLN A 10 7.92 22.39 26.70
N LEU A 11 8.57 21.53 25.91
CA LEU A 11 7.91 20.70 24.90
C LEU A 11 7.27 19.44 25.49
N GLY A 12 7.54 19.12 26.76
CA GLY A 12 7.04 17.92 27.43
C GLY A 12 7.75 16.63 27.01
N TYR A 13 8.96 16.72 26.46
CA TYR A 13 9.75 15.54 26.06
C TYR A 13 10.47 14.90 27.24
N THR A 14 10.38 13.58 27.30
CA THR A 14 11.01 12.73 28.31
C THR A 14 11.51 11.45 27.65
N ARG A 15 12.39 10.72 28.34
CA ARG A 15 12.87 9.41 27.86
C ARG A 15 11.70 8.42 27.65
N GLU A 16 10.68 8.51 28.51
CA GLU A 16 9.45 7.69 28.49
C GLU A 16 8.41 8.14 27.45
N ASN A 17 8.70 9.16 26.64
CA ASN A 17 7.84 9.55 25.52
C ASN A 17 8.58 9.73 24.20
N GLY A 18 9.79 9.17 24.08
CA GLY A 18 10.51 9.08 22.81
C GLY A 18 11.59 10.12 22.55
N LEU A 19 12.08 10.78 23.62
CA LEU A 19 13.33 11.54 23.57
C LEU A 19 14.53 10.61 23.78
N PHE A 20 15.50 10.66 22.88
CA PHE A 20 16.72 9.85 22.91
C PHE A 20 17.96 10.73 22.90
N TYR A 21 18.85 10.53 23.89
CA TYR A 21 20.12 11.24 23.98
C TYR A 21 21.24 10.45 23.31
N LEU A 22 22.14 11.14 22.61
CA LEU A 22 23.30 10.47 22.00
C LEU A 22 24.20 9.80 23.05
N THR A 23 24.33 10.39 24.24
CA THR A 23 25.11 9.85 25.36
C THR A 23 24.58 8.51 25.87
N GLU A 24 23.33 8.17 25.54
CA GLU A 24 22.63 6.94 25.96
C GLU A 24 22.45 5.99 24.77
N SER A 25 23.34 6.06 23.77
CA SER A 25 23.18 5.30 22.52
C SER A 25 23.03 3.80 22.70
N GLU A 26 23.68 3.22 23.69
CA GLU A 26 23.57 1.79 24.03
C GLU A 26 22.12 1.37 24.35
N ASP A 27 21.30 2.27 24.92
CA ASP A 27 19.92 1.97 25.33
C ASP A 27 18.90 1.98 24.19
N TRP A 28 19.23 2.62 23.06
CA TRP A 28 18.26 2.84 21.97
C TRP A 28 18.71 2.36 20.60
N VAL A 29 19.98 2.02 20.37
CA VAL A 29 20.46 1.57 19.05
C VAL A 29 19.72 0.35 18.52
N HIS A 30 19.23 -0.52 19.41
CA HIS A 30 18.45 -1.72 19.06
C HIS A 30 16.97 -1.44 18.80
N LYS A 31 16.47 -0.24 19.14
CA LYS A 31 15.07 0.18 18.97
C LYS A 31 14.76 0.76 17.59
N PHE A 32 15.79 0.92 16.75
CA PHE A 32 15.69 1.45 15.40
C PHE A 32 16.34 0.49 14.41
N PRO A 33 15.94 0.49 13.13
CA PRO A 33 16.71 -0.15 12.09
C PRO A 33 18.17 0.32 12.13
N TYR A 34 19.11 -0.59 11.93
CA TYR A 34 20.54 -0.30 12.09
C TYR A 34 21.03 0.82 11.17
N ARG A 35 20.51 0.86 9.93
CA ARG A 35 20.77 1.95 8.98
C ARG A 35 20.41 3.34 9.53
N ILE A 36 19.46 3.42 10.47
CA ILE A 36 19.09 4.66 11.16
C ILE A 36 19.99 4.86 12.39
N SER A 37 20.09 3.86 13.28
CA SER A 37 20.81 4.01 14.55
C SER A 37 22.31 4.23 14.36
N LYS A 38 22.95 3.53 13.42
CA LYS A 38 24.37 3.72 13.06
C LYS A 38 24.64 5.16 12.62
N VAL A 39 23.82 5.69 11.71
CA VAL A 39 24.00 7.04 11.16
C VAL A 39 23.85 8.10 12.25
N LEU A 40 22.85 7.95 13.13
CA LEU A 40 22.64 8.87 14.26
C LEU A 40 23.78 8.79 15.28
N ARG A 41 24.25 7.59 15.63
CA ARG A 41 25.30 7.37 16.64
C ARG A 41 26.70 7.76 16.15
N ASP A 42 27.06 7.39 14.93
CA ASP A 42 28.44 7.38 14.48
C ASP A 42 28.79 8.53 13.53
N ILE A 43 27.79 9.12 12.86
CA ILE A 43 28.00 10.10 11.78
C ILE A 43 27.39 11.45 12.14
N ILE A 44 26.06 11.53 12.20
CA ILE A 44 25.34 12.80 12.43
C ILE A 44 25.57 13.31 13.84
N LYS A 45 25.54 12.40 14.83
CA LYS A 45 25.76 12.70 16.25
C LYS A 45 24.93 13.89 16.74
N PRO A 46 23.59 13.89 16.61
CA PRO A 46 22.78 14.96 17.19
C PRO A 46 22.95 14.95 18.72
N PHE A 47 22.70 16.06 19.40
CA PHE A 47 22.69 16.08 20.87
C PHE A 47 21.63 15.13 21.42
N ALA A 48 20.43 15.21 20.83
CA ALA A 48 19.32 14.31 21.06
C ALA A 48 18.45 14.24 19.80
N PHE A 49 17.54 13.27 19.74
CA PHE A 49 16.49 13.25 18.74
C PHE A 49 15.17 12.79 19.36
N TYR A 50 14.07 13.17 18.73
CA TYR A 50 12.73 12.78 19.15
C TYR A 50 12.07 11.87 18.12
N SER A 51 11.44 10.81 18.59
CA SER A 51 10.50 10.02 17.81
C SER A 51 9.21 9.77 18.57
N LEU A 52 8.10 9.65 17.85
CA LEU A 52 6.78 9.39 18.43
C LEU A 52 6.66 7.97 19.02
N HIS A 53 7.48 7.02 18.57
CA HIS A 53 7.45 5.62 19.04
C HIS A 53 8.74 5.32 19.80
N HIS A 54 8.70 4.53 20.87
CA HIS A 54 9.93 4.17 21.58
C HIS A 54 9.84 2.95 22.51
N HIS A 55 8.65 2.39 22.70
CA HIS A 55 8.45 1.19 23.53
C HIS A 55 7.78 0.08 22.73
N GLY A 56 8.58 -0.94 22.40
CA GLY A 56 8.09 -2.24 22.01
C GLY A 56 7.65 -3.02 23.24
N ASP A 57 6.38 -3.43 23.27
CA ASP A 57 5.97 -4.54 24.11
C ASP A 57 5.79 -5.74 23.19
N ILE A 58 6.73 -6.68 23.26
CA ILE A 58 6.74 -7.91 22.45
C ILE A 58 5.49 -8.77 22.75
N ASN A 59 4.77 -8.50 23.85
CA ASN A 59 3.52 -9.17 24.22
C ASN A 59 2.26 -8.39 23.81
N SER A 60 2.39 -7.20 23.20
CA SER A 60 1.25 -6.42 22.75
C SER A 60 0.57 -7.13 21.57
N GLU A 61 -0.77 -7.25 21.62
CA GLU A 61 -1.57 -7.78 20.52
C GLU A 61 -1.58 -6.88 19.27
N HIS A 62 -0.91 -5.72 19.33
CA HIS A 62 -0.84 -4.75 18.25
C HIS A 62 0.54 -4.80 17.56
N PRO A 63 0.58 -4.84 16.21
CA PRO A 63 1.83 -4.72 15.47
C PRO A 63 2.47 -3.35 15.74
N GLU A 64 3.78 -3.34 15.99
CA GLU A 64 4.50 -2.12 16.31
C GLU A 64 4.62 -1.19 15.09
N PRO A 65 4.20 0.09 15.19
CA PRO A 65 4.50 1.06 14.15
C PRO A 65 6.00 1.33 14.11
N ILE A 66 6.56 1.44 12.90
CA ILE A 66 8.00 1.63 12.71
C ILE A 66 8.43 2.97 13.27
N ASN A 67 9.50 2.90 14.06
CA ASN A 67 10.05 4.03 14.78
C ASN A 67 10.97 4.86 13.87
N ASN A 68 10.56 6.08 13.50
CA ASN A 68 11.35 6.99 12.67
C ASN A 68 11.64 8.30 13.42
N PRO A 69 12.88 8.82 13.41
CA PRO A 69 13.19 10.10 14.03
C PRO A 69 12.45 11.23 13.32
N ILE A 70 11.81 12.11 14.10
CA ILE A 70 11.02 13.22 13.57
C ILE A 70 11.74 14.56 13.74
N ILE A 71 12.48 14.72 14.84
CA ILE A 71 13.24 15.94 15.14
C ILE A 71 14.66 15.58 15.53
N LEU A 72 15.64 16.24 14.91
CA LEU A 72 17.03 16.21 15.34
C LEU A 72 17.37 17.49 16.11
N PHE A 73 17.99 17.35 17.28
CA PHE A 73 18.42 18.46 18.12
C PHE A 73 19.94 18.58 18.13
N PHE A 74 20.45 19.77 17.87
CA PHE A 74 21.88 20.10 18.00
C PHE A 74 22.05 21.22 19.02
N ASP A 75 22.91 21.00 20.01
CA ASP A 75 23.26 22.01 21.02
C ASP A 75 24.69 22.50 20.80
N LYS A 76 24.84 23.80 20.52
CA LYS A 76 26.10 24.52 20.32
C LYS A 76 27.11 23.75 19.46
N PRO A 77 26.74 23.33 18.22
CA PRO A 77 27.68 22.64 17.35
C PRO A 77 28.86 23.55 17.01
N ASP A 78 30.07 22.99 16.95
CA ASP A 78 31.25 23.69 16.45
C ASP A 78 31.10 24.11 14.98
N GLU A 79 31.99 24.98 14.49
CA GLU A 79 31.89 25.55 13.14
C GLU A 79 31.99 24.50 12.03
N GLU A 80 32.77 23.44 12.24
CA GLU A 80 32.96 22.38 11.25
C GLU A 80 31.67 21.56 11.13
N LYS A 81 31.17 21.05 12.25
CA LYS A 81 29.91 20.32 12.35
C LYS A 81 28.73 21.15 11.84
N ARG A 82 28.70 22.45 12.13
CA ARG A 82 27.64 23.35 11.66
C ARG A 82 27.56 23.42 10.13
N LYS A 83 28.68 23.31 9.41
CA LYS A 83 28.71 23.31 7.94
C LYS A 83 28.17 22.00 7.35
N ASP A 84 28.32 20.88 8.05
CA ASP A 84 27.91 19.57 7.58
C ASP A 84 26.44 19.22 7.91
N ILE A 85 25.86 19.79 8.97
CA ILE A 85 24.46 19.52 9.38
C ILE A 85 23.47 19.61 8.21
N PRO A 86 23.49 20.65 7.34
CA PRO A 86 22.60 20.71 6.19
C PRO A 86 22.71 19.53 5.24
N LYS A 87 23.95 19.15 4.89
CA LYS A 87 24.25 18.02 4.00
C LYS A 87 23.78 16.71 4.62
N TRP A 88 24.12 16.46 5.88
CA TRP A 88 23.73 15.25 6.60
C TRP A 88 22.23 15.13 6.79
N SER A 89 21.56 16.21 7.18
CA SER A 89 20.10 16.20 7.39
C SER A 89 19.35 15.87 6.08
N PHE A 90 19.79 16.48 4.97
CA PHE A 90 19.25 16.20 3.65
C PHE A 90 19.50 14.75 3.24
N CYS A 91 20.74 14.26 3.38
CA CYS A 91 21.12 12.89 3.04
C CYS A 91 20.43 11.83 3.91
N PHE A 92 20.12 12.17 5.16
CA PHE A 92 19.47 11.25 6.08
C PHE A 92 18.03 10.96 5.67
N GLY A 93 17.29 11.95 5.17
CA GLY A 93 15.98 11.75 4.55
C GLY A 93 14.85 11.21 5.46
N GLN A 94 15.12 10.97 6.75
CA GLN A 94 14.15 10.44 7.72
C GLN A 94 13.55 11.51 8.64
N ALA A 95 14.35 12.51 9.06
CA ALA A 95 13.92 13.53 10.00
C ALA A 95 13.48 14.83 9.28
N PRO A 96 12.18 15.19 9.31
CA PRO A 96 11.66 16.39 8.65
C PRO A 96 12.10 17.70 9.30
N ILE A 97 12.43 17.69 10.60
CA ILE A 97 12.69 18.90 11.39
C ILE A 97 14.08 18.80 11.99
N VAL A 98 14.85 19.89 11.89
CA VAL A 98 16.15 20.04 12.54
C VAL A 98 16.14 21.31 13.38
N ILE A 99 16.46 21.20 14.68
CA ILE A 99 16.49 22.32 15.62
C ILE A 99 17.93 22.49 16.12
N ILE A 100 18.47 23.69 15.95
CA ILE A 100 19.84 24.05 16.32
C ILE A 100 19.82 25.17 17.36
N ASN A 101 20.37 24.90 18.55
CA ASN A 101 20.69 25.93 19.53
C ASN A 101 22.11 26.45 19.28
N THR A 102 22.24 27.64 18.69
CA THR A 102 23.56 28.25 18.42
C THR A 102 24.16 28.87 19.69
N SER A 103 23.35 29.55 20.49
CA SER A 103 23.75 30.10 21.80
C SER A 103 22.54 30.32 22.70
N ASP A 104 22.77 30.34 24.01
CA ASP A 104 21.68 30.42 25.00
C ASP A 104 20.94 31.77 24.97
N ASP A 105 21.48 32.79 24.31
CA ASP A 105 20.88 34.12 24.19
C ASP A 105 20.22 34.41 22.82
N GLN A 106 20.38 33.53 21.82
CA GLN A 106 19.87 33.74 20.45
C GLN A 106 18.64 32.86 20.14
N PRO A 107 17.67 33.27 19.31
CA PRO A 107 16.54 32.41 18.95
C PRO A 107 16.99 31.03 18.43
N LEU A 108 16.18 30.00 18.70
CA LEU A 108 16.45 28.65 18.17
C LEU A 108 16.28 28.67 16.65
N ASP A 109 17.21 28.05 15.92
CA ASP A 109 17.08 27.91 14.47
C ASP A 109 16.36 26.60 14.15
N ILE A 110 15.21 26.71 13.47
CA ILE A 110 14.37 25.59 13.06
C ILE A 110 14.44 25.46 11.54
N PHE A 111 14.83 24.28 11.06
CA PHE A 111 15.05 24.01 9.64
C PHE A 111 14.23 22.83 9.14
N HIS A 112 13.96 22.87 7.83
CA HIS A 112 13.37 21.79 7.07
C HIS A 112 14.44 20.78 6.65
N GLY A 113 14.36 19.55 7.14
CA GLY A 113 15.38 18.51 6.94
C GLY A 113 15.57 18.06 5.48
N TYR A 114 14.56 18.17 4.62
CA TYR A 114 14.63 17.68 3.23
C TYR A 114 14.81 18.75 2.15
N SER A 115 14.96 20.03 2.51
CA SER A 115 14.89 21.12 1.52
C SER A 115 15.94 22.18 1.77
N PHE A 116 16.59 22.62 0.69
CA PHE A 116 17.53 23.74 0.72
C PHE A 116 16.82 25.07 0.45
N ALA A 117 17.37 26.16 1.01
CA ALA A 117 16.87 27.52 0.81
C ALA A 117 17.03 27.99 -0.65
N SER A 118 18.09 27.53 -1.33
CA SER A 118 18.31 27.70 -2.76
C SER A 118 19.19 26.57 -3.31
N GLU A 119 19.10 26.30 -4.61
CA GLU A 119 19.85 25.23 -5.29
C GLU A 119 21.38 25.37 -5.13
N ASN A 120 21.88 26.60 -4.93
CA ASN A 120 23.32 26.91 -4.90
C ASN A 120 23.90 27.10 -3.49
N SER A 121 23.07 27.25 -2.45
CA SER A 121 23.58 27.58 -1.11
C SER A 121 23.83 26.37 -0.21
N TYR A 122 23.23 25.21 -0.52
CA TYR A 122 23.25 23.99 0.31
C TYR A 122 22.87 24.21 1.79
N LEU A 123 22.26 25.35 2.12
CA LEU A 123 21.73 25.66 3.45
C LEU A 123 20.29 25.17 3.54
N LEU A 124 19.90 24.55 4.66
CA LEU A 124 18.51 24.10 4.84
C LEU A 124 17.56 25.29 4.87
N LYS A 125 16.35 25.08 4.33
CA LYS A 125 15.27 26.06 4.36
C LYS A 125 14.80 26.27 5.80
N LYS A 126 14.74 27.52 6.27
CA LYS A 126 14.26 27.86 7.61
C LYS A 126 12.74 27.68 7.72
N ILE A 127 12.28 27.19 8.87
CA ILE A 127 10.87 27.13 9.25
C ILE A 127 10.60 28.27 10.23
N GLU A 128 9.66 29.14 9.89
CA GLU A 128 9.23 30.24 10.76
C GLU A 128 8.08 29.74 11.62
N SER A 129 8.40 29.30 12.83
CA SER A 129 7.46 28.76 13.81
C SER A 129 8.03 28.90 15.23
N GLU A 130 7.15 29.03 16.22
CA GLU A 130 7.53 29.03 17.63
C GLU A 130 7.85 27.61 18.11
N PRO A 131 8.81 27.40 19.02
CA PRO A 131 9.15 26.07 19.50
C PRO A 131 7.95 25.30 20.09
N SER A 132 7.00 25.98 20.73
CA SER A 132 5.78 25.39 21.30
C SER A 132 4.92 24.64 20.26
N GLU A 133 5.05 24.99 18.97
CA GLU A 133 4.39 24.28 17.87
C GLU A 133 4.80 22.81 17.82
N PHE A 134 6.01 22.48 18.30
CA PHE A 134 6.57 21.13 18.33
C PHE A 134 6.37 20.43 19.67
N SER A 135 5.55 20.94 20.59
CA SER A 135 5.29 20.25 21.87
C SER A 135 4.79 18.80 21.64
N LEU A 136 5.08 17.90 22.59
CA LEU A 136 4.61 16.51 22.59
C LEU A 136 3.11 16.44 22.30
N VAL A 137 2.34 17.31 22.95
CA VAL A 137 0.90 17.44 22.74
C VAL A 137 0.64 17.78 21.27
N ASN A 138 1.15 18.88 20.74
CA ASN A 138 0.87 19.29 19.36
C ASN A 138 1.31 18.27 18.30
N LEU A 139 2.44 17.57 18.50
CA LEU A 139 2.92 16.52 17.60
C LEU A 139 2.03 15.28 17.63
N THR A 140 1.61 14.86 18.82
CA THR A 140 0.73 13.69 19.02
C THR A 140 -0.66 13.95 18.45
N LEU A 141 -1.17 15.18 18.60
CA LEU A 141 -2.46 15.61 18.05
C LEU A 141 -2.43 15.89 16.55
N GLY A 142 -1.24 15.93 15.96
CA GLY A 142 -1.05 16.31 14.56
C GLY A 142 -1.28 17.80 14.27
N LYS A 143 -1.45 18.64 15.29
CA LYS A 143 -1.58 20.11 15.19
C LYS A 143 -0.39 20.72 14.44
N THR A 144 0.83 20.35 14.84
CA THR A 144 2.08 20.76 14.19
C THR A 144 2.02 20.55 12.68
N TRP A 145 1.53 19.38 12.28
CA TRP A 145 1.51 18.97 10.88
C TRP A 145 0.40 19.64 10.09
N LYS A 146 -0.78 19.79 10.68
CA LYS A 146 -1.87 20.58 10.10
C LYS A 146 -1.41 22.01 9.77
N ASN A 147 -0.64 22.63 10.67
CA ASN A 147 -0.15 24.00 10.52
C ASN A 147 1.03 24.13 9.53
N LEU A 148 1.98 23.20 9.58
CA LEU A 148 3.23 23.31 8.83
C LEU A 148 3.24 22.58 7.50
N TYR A 149 2.44 21.51 7.32
CA TYR A 149 2.54 20.60 6.18
C TYR A 149 2.32 21.32 4.84
N HIS A 150 1.19 22.01 4.69
CA HIS A 150 0.87 22.72 3.44
C HIS A 150 1.84 23.87 3.13
N LYS A 151 2.43 24.48 4.17
CA LYS A 151 3.36 25.61 4.02
C LYS A 151 4.78 25.16 3.68
N TYR A 152 5.24 24.06 4.25
CA TYR A 152 6.65 23.66 4.22
C TYR A 152 6.93 22.30 3.60
N PHE A 153 6.04 21.32 3.76
CA PHE A 153 6.33 19.90 3.45
C PHE A 153 5.55 19.35 2.24
N LYS A 154 4.48 20.01 1.81
CA LYS A 154 3.69 19.60 0.65
C LYS A 154 4.53 19.65 -0.62
N ASP A 155 4.48 18.56 -1.40
CA ASP A 155 5.17 18.40 -2.69
C ASP A 155 6.71 18.51 -2.63
N VAL A 156 7.31 18.30 -1.45
CA VAL A 156 8.78 18.32 -1.28
C VAL A 156 9.37 16.92 -1.52
N PRO A 157 10.25 16.74 -2.52
CA PRO A 157 10.93 15.47 -2.73
C PRO A 157 11.94 15.19 -1.61
N LYS A 158 12.14 13.91 -1.29
CA LYS A 158 13.24 13.45 -0.44
C LYS A 158 14.49 13.18 -1.28
N VAL A 159 15.63 12.98 -0.61
CA VAL A 159 16.95 12.75 -1.25
C VAL A 159 16.96 11.57 -2.22
N ASP A 160 16.19 10.53 -1.92
CA ASP A 160 15.99 9.35 -2.77
C ASP A 160 15.52 9.72 -4.18
N LYS A 161 14.49 10.56 -4.28
CA LYS A 161 13.94 11.01 -5.56
C LYS A 161 14.95 11.85 -6.34
N TYR A 162 15.70 12.73 -5.67
CA TYR A 162 16.74 13.52 -6.33
C TYR A 162 17.89 12.65 -6.84
N LEU A 163 18.44 11.78 -5.99
CA LEU A 163 19.55 10.91 -6.33
C LEU A 163 19.16 9.99 -7.49
N LEU A 164 17.99 9.35 -7.39
CA LEU A 164 17.49 8.45 -8.42
C LEU A 164 17.31 9.15 -9.76
N ASN A 165 16.68 10.33 -9.78
CA ASN A 165 16.51 11.10 -11.01
C ASN A 165 17.86 11.45 -11.66
N ASN A 166 18.86 11.89 -10.88
CA ASN A 166 20.18 12.21 -11.42
C ASN A 166 20.81 11.03 -12.15
N ILE A 167 20.72 9.83 -11.59
CA ILE A 167 21.37 8.65 -12.17
C ILE A 167 20.54 8.07 -13.32
N ILE A 168 19.20 8.08 -13.22
CA ILE A 168 18.31 7.70 -14.33
C ILE A 168 18.55 8.62 -15.54
N ASP A 169 18.67 9.92 -15.33
CA ASP A 169 18.94 10.87 -16.40
C ASP A 169 20.31 10.60 -17.04
N ALA A 170 21.37 10.41 -16.25
CA ALA A 170 22.69 10.07 -16.77
C ALA A 170 22.66 8.76 -17.60
N ARG A 171 22.02 7.71 -17.08
CA ARG A 171 21.85 6.44 -17.79
C ARG A 171 21.10 6.62 -19.11
N ARG A 172 19.98 7.34 -19.10
CA ARG A 172 19.19 7.58 -20.33
C ARG A 172 20.01 8.29 -21.39
N ILE A 173 20.79 9.29 -20.99
CA ILE A 173 21.68 9.99 -21.91
C ILE A 173 22.74 9.02 -22.47
N LEU A 174 23.30 8.14 -21.64
CA LEU A 174 24.28 7.12 -22.07
C LEU A 174 23.71 6.13 -23.09
N ILE A 175 22.50 5.60 -22.88
CA ILE A 175 21.93 4.53 -23.73
C ILE A 175 21.13 5.05 -24.93
N ALA A 176 20.78 6.35 -24.96
CA ALA A 176 19.96 6.88 -26.03
C ALA A 176 20.72 6.90 -27.36
N SER A 177 20.05 6.48 -28.43
CA SER A 177 20.64 6.44 -29.78
C SER A 177 20.88 7.83 -30.37
N ASP A 178 20.21 8.87 -29.86
CA ASP A 178 20.50 10.29 -30.15
C ASP A 178 21.29 10.98 -29.01
N GLY A 179 21.87 10.17 -28.12
CA GLY A 179 22.76 10.52 -27.02
C GLY A 179 24.09 9.76 -27.12
N GLY A 180 24.38 8.87 -26.16
CA GLY A 180 25.62 8.09 -26.09
C GLY A 180 25.62 6.74 -26.83
N ASP A 181 24.45 6.17 -27.15
CA ASP A 181 24.33 4.87 -27.85
C ASP A 181 25.11 3.69 -27.21
N LEU A 182 25.27 3.71 -25.88
CA LEU A 182 25.96 2.68 -25.12
C LEU A 182 25.03 1.51 -24.78
N LEU A 183 25.54 0.27 -24.79
CA LEU A 183 24.77 -0.90 -24.39
C LEU A 183 24.25 -0.75 -22.95
N PRO A 184 22.96 -1.01 -22.66
CA PRO A 184 22.39 -0.85 -21.32
C PRO A 184 23.14 -1.59 -20.22
N LYS A 185 23.63 -2.81 -20.49
CA LYS A 185 24.40 -3.61 -19.53
C LYS A 185 25.72 -2.94 -19.16
N ILE A 186 26.43 -2.40 -20.16
CA ILE A 186 27.69 -1.65 -19.99
C ILE A 186 27.45 -0.36 -19.21
N ALA A 187 26.42 0.41 -19.58
CA ALA A 187 26.07 1.63 -18.85
C ALA A 187 25.74 1.36 -17.37
N ASN A 188 25.00 0.29 -17.08
CA ASN A 188 24.65 -0.12 -15.72
C ASN A 188 25.90 -0.50 -14.91
N ARG A 189 26.81 -1.33 -15.46
CA ARG A 189 28.05 -1.74 -14.77
C ARG A 189 29.02 -0.57 -14.57
N LEU A 190 29.10 0.36 -15.52
CA LEU A 190 29.97 1.53 -15.40
C LEU A 190 29.48 2.50 -14.30
N ILE A 191 28.17 2.78 -14.25
CA ILE A 191 27.55 3.54 -13.15
C ILE A 191 27.73 2.76 -11.83
N GLY A 192 27.44 1.45 -11.86
CA GLY A 192 27.91 0.38 -10.96
C GLY A 192 29.17 0.72 -10.18
N ARG A 193 30.25 0.62 -10.94
CA ARG A 193 31.62 0.71 -10.45
C ARG A 193 31.95 2.09 -9.92
N LEU A 194 31.49 3.16 -10.57
CA LEU A 194 31.75 4.52 -10.09
C LEU A 194 31.01 4.85 -8.79
N LEU A 195 29.77 4.38 -8.63
CA LEU A 195 29.05 4.51 -7.35
C LEU A 195 29.74 3.72 -6.24
N PHE A 196 30.26 2.53 -6.53
CA PHE A 196 31.06 1.77 -5.58
C PHE A 196 32.30 2.52 -5.13
N ILE A 197 33.08 3.06 -6.07
CA ILE A 197 34.28 3.85 -5.77
C ILE A 197 33.91 5.07 -4.94
N ARG A 198 32.82 5.75 -5.31
CA ARG A 198 32.33 6.90 -4.56
C ARG A 198 31.91 6.53 -3.13
N TYR A 199 31.27 5.39 -2.93
CA TYR A 199 30.96 4.84 -1.61
C TYR A 199 32.23 4.62 -0.77
N LEU A 200 33.28 4.01 -1.35
CA LEU A 200 34.56 3.80 -0.65
C LEU A 200 35.23 5.13 -0.24
N ILE A 201 35.23 6.12 -1.14
CA ILE A 201 35.77 7.46 -0.84
C ILE A 201 34.95 8.13 0.27
N ASP A 202 33.62 8.05 0.22
CA ASP A 202 32.75 8.66 1.22
C ASP A 202 32.92 8.01 2.61
N ARG A 203 33.30 6.73 2.63
CA ARG A 203 33.75 5.95 3.79
C ARG A 203 35.19 6.22 4.21
N ARG A 204 35.87 7.19 3.60
CA ARG A 204 37.24 7.62 3.90
C ARG A 204 38.31 6.55 3.61
N VAL A 205 38.06 5.57 2.74
CA VAL A 205 39.08 4.59 2.31
C VAL A 205 40.22 5.31 1.57
N GLU A 206 41.45 5.18 2.06
CA GLU A 206 42.58 6.02 1.66
C GLU A 206 43.29 5.55 0.38
N PHE A 207 43.17 4.27 0.03
CA PHE A 207 43.83 3.69 -1.16
C PHE A 207 45.36 3.94 -1.18
N LYS A 208 46.08 3.52 -0.14
CA LYS A 208 47.50 3.83 0.10
C LYS A 208 48.47 3.15 -0.87
N ASP A 209 48.05 2.06 -1.48
CA ASP A 209 48.84 1.21 -2.37
C ASP A 209 48.60 1.49 -3.86
N GLN A 210 48.08 2.68 -4.20
CA GLN A 210 47.83 3.11 -5.57
C GLN A 210 48.13 4.60 -5.77
N THR A 211 48.19 5.05 -7.03
CA THR A 211 48.57 6.42 -7.40
C THR A 211 47.53 7.15 -8.26
N TYR A 212 46.34 6.60 -8.41
CA TYR A 212 45.25 7.09 -9.26
C TYR A 212 44.33 8.09 -8.53
N ILE A 213 43.86 7.74 -7.32
CA ILE A 213 43.03 8.61 -6.47
C ILE A 213 43.93 9.29 -5.44
N LEU A 214 44.03 10.62 -5.51
CA LEU A 214 44.88 11.45 -4.67
C LEU A 214 44.04 12.36 -3.75
N GLY A 215 44.59 12.78 -2.62
CA GLY A 215 43.97 13.72 -1.69
C GLY A 215 44.12 13.32 -0.23
N GLU A 216 44.21 14.31 0.67
CA GLU A 216 44.38 14.08 2.12
C GLU A 216 43.02 13.93 2.84
N ASP A 217 41.94 14.41 2.23
CA ASP A 217 40.60 14.44 2.81
C ASP A 217 39.55 13.83 1.86
N LYS A 218 38.29 13.75 2.33
CA LYS A 218 37.18 13.16 1.59
C LYS A 218 36.85 13.96 0.32
N LEU A 219 36.80 15.29 0.41
CA LEU A 219 36.43 16.17 -0.70
C LEU A 219 37.52 16.18 -1.79
N SER A 220 38.80 16.27 -1.40
CA SER A 220 39.90 16.23 -2.37
C SER A 220 39.94 14.90 -3.15
N ARG A 221 39.65 13.77 -2.51
CA ARG A 221 39.52 12.46 -3.18
C ARG A 221 38.31 12.37 -4.11
N GLN A 222 37.16 12.94 -3.73
CA GLN A 222 35.98 13.03 -4.60
C GLN A 222 36.31 13.82 -5.88
N ILE A 223 37.02 14.95 -5.74
CA ILE A 223 37.46 15.76 -6.88
C ILE A 223 38.47 14.97 -7.74
N SER A 224 39.41 14.24 -7.12
CA SER A 224 40.35 13.38 -7.84
C SER A 224 39.64 12.30 -8.66
N LEU A 225 38.58 11.67 -8.13
CA LEU A 225 37.75 10.74 -8.90
C LEU A 225 37.09 11.43 -10.10
N ASN A 226 36.52 12.62 -9.89
CA ASN A 226 35.87 13.37 -10.96
C ASN A 226 36.85 13.68 -12.10
N GLU A 227 38.09 14.09 -11.80
CA GLU A 227 39.09 14.31 -12.83
C GLU A 227 39.57 13.00 -13.48
N LEU A 228 39.71 11.91 -12.70
CA LEU A 228 40.07 10.60 -13.24
C LEU A 228 39.05 10.09 -14.27
N ILE A 229 37.75 10.37 -14.09
CA ILE A 229 36.70 9.98 -15.05
C ILE A 229 36.99 10.53 -16.45
N LYS A 230 37.66 11.69 -16.59
CA LYS A 230 37.97 12.27 -17.92
C LYS A 230 39.08 11.52 -18.67
N ASP A 231 39.90 10.74 -18.00
CA ASP A 231 41.01 9.98 -18.59
C ASP A 231 40.67 8.48 -18.62
N LYS A 232 40.14 8.02 -19.77
CA LYS A 232 39.77 6.62 -19.99
C LYS A 232 40.90 5.65 -19.66
N ILE A 233 42.13 5.92 -20.12
CA ILE A 233 43.24 4.96 -20.00
C ILE A 233 43.60 4.78 -18.53
N THR A 234 43.69 5.88 -17.79
CA THR A 234 44.05 5.84 -16.37
C THR A 234 42.89 5.30 -15.52
N LEU A 235 41.64 5.62 -15.88
CA LEU A 235 40.44 5.09 -15.22
C LEU A 235 40.35 3.56 -15.32
N TYR A 236 40.57 2.98 -16.51
CA TYR A 236 40.49 1.52 -16.67
C TYR A 236 41.64 0.78 -15.99
N LYS A 237 42.85 1.37 -15.95
CA LYS A 237 43.93 0.85 -15.10
C LYS A 237 43.53 0.80 -13.62
N PHE A 238 42.82 1.83 -13.15
CA PHE A 238 42.29 1.84 -11.79
C PHE A 238 41.20 0.78 -11.59
N PHE A 239 40.31 0.56 -12.57
CA PHE A 239 39.32 -0.52 -12.51
C PHE A 239 39.95 -1.91 -12.42
N HIS A 240 41.00 -2.19 -13.21
CA HIS A 240 41.74 -3.45 -13.11
C HIS A 240 42.40 -3.62 -11.74
N TYR A 241 43.00 -2.56 -11.19
CA TYR A 241 43.56 -2.58 -9.84
C TYR A 241 42.50 -2.92 -8.80
N LEU A 242 41.32 -2.29 -8.83
CA LEU A 242 40.23 -2.58 -7.90
C LEU A 242 39.74 -4.03 -8.01
N THR A 243 39.59 -4.52 -9.24
CA THR A 243 39.18 -5.90 -9.53
C THR A 243 40.18 -6.90 -8.93
N ALA A 244 41.47 -6.67 -9.13
CA ALA A 244 42.53 -7.52 -8.59
C ALA A 244 42.63 -7.46 -7.05
N LYS A 245 42.41 -6.27 -6.47
CA LYS A 245 42.52 -6.02 -5.02
C LYS A 245 41.37 -6.67 -4.24
N TYR A 246 40.14 -6.38 -4.63
CA TYR A 246 38.95 -6.79 -3.88
C TYR A 246 38.45 -8.19 -4.26
N GLN A 247 38.71 -8.69 -5.48
CA GLN A 247 38.22 -9.99 -5.97
C GLN A 247 36.68 -10.13 -5.91
N GLY A 248 36.16 -11.34 -6.07
CA GLY A 248 34.72 -11.65 -6.02
C GLY A 248 33.95 -11.35 -7.33
N ASP A 249 32.65 -11.11 -7.19
CA ASP A 249 31.70 -10.97 -8.31
C ASP A 249 31.38 -9.51 -8.70
N LEU A 250 32.13 -8.52 -8.19
CA LEU A 250 31.77 -7.10 -8.34
C LEU A 250 32.17 -6.53 -9.72
N PHE A 251 31.17 -6.40 -10.62
CA PHE A 251 31.24 -5.75 -11.94
C PHE A 251 32.38 -6.23 -12.87
N PRO A 252 32.30 -7.45 -13.43
CA PRO A 252 33.33 -7.96 -14.32
C PRO A 252 33.50 -7.07 -15.58
N LEU A 253 34.76 -6.78 -15.94
CA LEU A 253 35.14 -5.95 -17.08
C LEU A 253 34.94 -6.66 -18.43
N TYR A 254 34.97 -7.99 -18.40
CA TYR A 254 34.78 -8.87 -19.55
C TYR A 254 33.77 -9.94 -19.17
N GLU A 255 32.92 -10.32 -20.11
CA GLU A 255 32.02 -11.46 -19.94
C GLU A 255 32.18 -12.41 -21.11
N GLU A 256 32.54 -13.64 -20.79
CA GLU A 256 32.73 -14.72 -21.75
C GLU A 256 31.64 -15.76 -21.51
N SER A 257 30.90 -16.15 -22.55
CA SER A 257 30.07 -17.34 -22.52
C SER A 257 30.78 -18.48 -23.22
N ILE A 258 30.54 -19.71 -22.75
CA ILE A 258 30.97 -20.91 -23.44
C ILE A 258 29.75 -21.42 -24.19
N ASP A 259 29.85 -21.52 -25.50
CA ASP A 259 28.83 -22.17 -26.31
C ASP A 259 28.76 -23.65 -25.89
N VAL A 260 27.58 -24.07 -25.41
CA VAL A 260 27.40 -25.38 -24.77
C VAL A 260 27.52 -26.53 -25.77
N ASP A 261 27.29 -26.26 -27.05
CA ASP A 261 27.30 -27.26 -28.12
C ASP A 261 28.67 -27.35 -28.81
N THR A 262 29.41 -26.24 -28.90
CA THR A 262 30.69 -26.14 -29.63
C THR A 262 31.92 -26.03 -28.73
N GLY A 263 31.75 -25.61 -27.47
CA GLY A 263 32.84 -25.36 -26.52
C GLY A 263 33.67 -24.11 -26.82
N GLU A 264 33.26 -23.27 -27.78
CA GLU A 264 33.94 -22.00 -28.07
C GLU A 264 33.67 -20.96 -26.97
N ILE A 265 34.73 -20.21 -26.61
CA ILE A 265 34.63 -19.03 -25.75
C ILE A 265 34.16 -17.87 -26.62
N LEU A 266 32.92 -17.45 -26.43
CA LEU A 266 32.32 -16.28 -27.04
C LEU A 266 32.47 -15.10 -26.08
N SER A 267 33.24 -14.08 -26.45
CA SER A 267 33.20 -12.80 -25.73
C SER A 267 31.84 -12.16 -25.98
N LEU A 268 31.01 -12.05 -24.94
CA LEU A 268 29.69 -11.44 -25.01
C LEU A 268 29.81 -9.91 -25.15
N TYR A 269 30.83 -9.30 -24.54
CA TYR A 269 31.27 -7.91 -24.77
C TYR A 269 32.58 -7.57 -24.01
N ASP A 270 33.23 -6.47 -24.40
CA ASP A 270 34.38 -5.85 -23.73
C ASP A 270 34.03 -4.40 -23.35
N GLU A 271 33.94 -4.12 -22.05
CA GLU A 271 33.55 -2.80 -21.55
C GLU A 271 34.53 -1.70 -21.99
N GLU A 272 35.83 -2.00 -21.98
CA GLU A 272 36.87 -1.04 -22.32
C GLU A 272 36.85 -0.70 -23.80
N SER A 273 36.53 -1.65 -24.68
CA SER A 273 36.41 -1.35 -26.12
C SER A 273 35.22 -0.43 -26.43
N ASP A 274 34.09 -0.65 -25.75
CA ASP A 274 32.81 -0.03 -26.10
C ASP A 274 32.60 1.35 -25.46
N VAL A 275 33.30 1.66 -24.36
CA VAL A 275 33.21 2.96 -23.69
C VAL A 275 34.13 4.00 -24.34
N ASN A 276 33.61 5.16 -24.73
CA ASN A 276 34.38 6.27 -25.30
C ASN A 276 34.40 7.51 -24.38
N THR A 277 35.12 8.56 -24.78
CA THR A 277 35.25 9.80 -23.98
C THR A 277 33.93 10.55 -23.79
N GLU A 278 33.01 10.52 -24.76
CA GLU A 278 31.70 11.17 -24.64
C GLU A 278 30.85 10.52 -23.54
N HIS A 279 30.92 9.20 -23.39
CA HIS A 279 30.27 8.48 -22.29
C HIS A 279 30.81 8.93 -20.92
N LEU A 280 32.14 9.11 -20.83
CA LEU A 280 32.81 9.53 -19.61
C LEU A 280 32.50 11.00 -19.27
N GLU A 281 32.32 11.88 -20.26
CA GLU A 281 31.87 13.26 -20.01
C GLU A 281 30.50 13.31 -19.33
N ILE A 282 29.55 12.46 -19.72
CA ILE A 282 28.22 12.36 -19.08
C ILE A 282 28.36 11.96 -17.61
N LEU A 283 29.22 10.99 -17.32
CA LEU A 283 29.49 10.54 -15.95
C LEU A 283 30.25 11.58 -15.14
N TYR A 284 31.18 12.31 -15.75
CA TYR A 284 31.82 13.45 -15.11
C TYR A 284 30.77 14.50 -14.70
N HIS A 285 29.81 14.83 -15.57
CA HIS A 285 28.72 15.74 -15.24
C HIS A 285 27.86 15.24 -14.07
N LEU A 286 27.55 13.94 -14.06
CA LEU A 286 26.87 13.30 -12.93
C LEU A 286 27.66 13.51 -11.63
N PHE A 287 28.92 13.08 -11.54
CA PHE A 287 29.66 13.06 -10.26
C PHE A 287 30.21 14.42 -9.81
N SER A 288 30.43 15.36 -10.74
CA SER A 288 30.91 16.72 -10.43
C SER A 288 29.81 17.70 -10.04
N GLY A 289 28.54 17.35 -10.20
CA GLY A 289 27.42 18.28 -9.97
C GLY A 289 27.25 19.32 -11.07
N SER A 290 27.90 19.16 -12.23
CA SER A 290 27.81 20.10 -13.35
C SER A 290 26.62 19.80 -14.28
N SER A 291 26.27 20.75 -15.15
CA SER A 291 25.15 20.61 -16.08
C SER A 291 25.45 19.54 -17.13
N PHE A 292 24.54 18.56 -17.30
CA PHE A 292 24.63 17.53 -18.34
C PHE A 292 24.65 18.09 -19.77
N PHE A 293 24.05 19.27 -19.99
CA PHE A 293 24.03 19.91 -21.31
C PHE A 293 24.64 21.31 -21.27
N LYS A 294 25.34 21.67 -22.36
CA LYS A 294 25.95 22.99 -22.59
C LYS A 294 24.92 24.13 -22.63
N SER A 295 23.68 23.82 -23.05
CA SER A 295 22.54 24.76 -23.12
C SER A 295 21.82 24.97 -21.77
N GLY A 296 22.33 24.40 -20.68
CA GLY A 296 21.67 24.39 -19.37
C GLY A 296 20.90 23.10 -19.14
N SER A 297 19.75 23.18 -18.48
CA SER A 297 18.97 22.00 -18.03
C SER A 297 18.18 21.29 -19.13
N SER A 298 18.31 21.65 -20.41
CA SER A 298 17.54 21.01 -21.49
C SER A 298 18.32 20.83 -22.79
N HIS A 299 18.00 19.73 -23.50
CA HIS A 299 18.50 19.39 -24.83
C HIS A 299 17.37 18.81 -25.69
N LYS A 300 17.09 19.44 -26.84
CA LYS A 300 16.07 18.99 -27.81
C LYS A 300 14.68 18.64 -27.21
N GLY A 301 14.28 19.33 -26.14
CA GLY A 301 12.99 19.13 -25.45
C GLY A 301 13.02 18.12 -24.31
N TYR A 302 14.14 17.41 -24.08
CA TYR A 302 14.40 16.65 -22.86
C TYR A 302 14.99 17.58 -21.81
N SER A 303 14.44 17.61 -20.60
CA SER A 303 14.93 18.46 -19.50
C SER A 303 15.33 17.61 -18.31
N VAL A 304 16.46 17.95 -17.69
CA VAL A 304 17.04 17.24 -16.54
C VAL A 304 17.20 18.18 -15.36
N GLN A 305 17.15 17.63 -14.16
CA GLN A 305 17.50 18.38 -12.95
C GLN A 305 19.04 18.53 -12.82
N PRO A 306 19.55 19.58 -12.14
CA PRO A 306 20.96 19.66 -11.78
C PRO A 306 21.42 18.44 -10.97
N SER A 307 22.68 18.02 -11.16
CA SER A 307 23.25 16.95 -10.34
C SER A 307 23.61 17.47 -8.95
N LEU A 308 23.21 16.72 -7.91
CA LEU A 308 23.54 17.03 -6.51
C LEU A 308 24.59 16.06 -5.93
N PHE A 309 25.39 15.40 -6.77
CA PHE A 309 26.41 14.44 -6.31
C PHE A 309 27.49 15.02 -5.41
N MET A 310 27.73 16.32 -5.44
CA MET A 310 28.61 16.99 -4.46
C MET A 310 27.97 17.12 -3.07
N VAL A 311 26.65 17.00 -2.98
CA VAL A 311 25.87 17.02 -1.73
C VAL A 311 25.64 15.61 -1.19
N TYR A 312 25.53 14.60 -2.05
CA TYR A 312 25.31 13.23 -1.60
C TYR A 312 26.47 12.71 -0.75
N ASP A 313 26.11 12.00 0.33
CA ASP A 313 27.05 11.40 1.26
C ASP A 313 26.66 9.95 1.53
N PHE A 314 27.38 9.00 0.94
CA PHE A 314 27.10 7.57 1.09
C PHE A 314 27.52 6.99 2.44
N GLU A 315 28.06 7.80 3.35
CA GLU A 315 28.16 7.45 4.77
C GLU A 315 26.77 7.54 5.45
N VAL A 316 25.95 8.52 5.03
CA VAL A 316 24.62 8.82 5.59
C VAL A 316 23.49 8.18 4.78
N ILE A 317 23.63 8.16 3.44
CA ILE A 317 22.64 7.60 2.54
C ILE A 317 22.62 6.07 2.73
N PRO A 318 21.44 5.47 3.01
CA PRO A 318 21.32 4.03 3.16
C PRO A 318 21.70 3.30 1.87
N VAL A 319 22.38 2.17 2.00
CA VAL A 319 22.92 1.39 0.87
C VAL A 319 21.78 0.78 0.05
N GLU A 320 20.64 0.56 0.68
CA GLU A 320 19.42 0.07 0.05
C GLU A 320 18.91 1.07 -1.00
N LEU A 321 19.14 2.38 -0.80
CA LEU A 321 18.83 3.38 -1.80
C LEU A 321 19.66 3.18 -3.08
N ILE A 322 20.91 2.73 -2.95
CA ILE A 322 21.76 2.39 -4.09
C ILE A 322 21.17 1.17 -4.83
N SER A 323 20.74 0.14 -4.11
CA SER A 323 20.08 -1.02 -4.69
C SER A 323 18.78 -0.63 -5.42
N ASN A 324 18.02 0.32 -4.87
CA ASN A 324 16.82 0.88 -5.50
C ASN A 324 17.15 1.57 -6.82
N ILE A 325 18.28 2.28 -6.88
CA ILE A 325 18.75 2.95 -8.09
C ILE A 325 18.96 1.93 -9.22
N TYR A 326 19.55 0.78 -8.93
CA TYR A 326 19.79 -0.24 -9.96
C TYR A 326 18.55 -0.99 -10.41
N GLU A 327 17.64 -1.34 -9.50
CA GLU A 327 16.38 -2.01 -9.85
C GLU A 327 15.56 -1.16 -10.86
N ASN A 328 15.60 0.17 -10.69
CA ASN A 328 15.01 1.14 -11.60
C ASN A 328 15.63 1.13 -13.01
N PHE A 329 16.90 0.74 -13.16
CA PHE A 329 17.59 0.65 -14.46
C PHE A 329 17.23 -0.62 -15.24
N ILE A 330 16.97 -1.71 -14.53
CA ILE A 330 16.92 -3.05 -15.12
C ILE A 330 15.48 -3.51 -15.39
N GLY A 331 14.52 -3.15 -14.54
CA GLY A 331 13.13 -3.66 -14.59
C GLY A 331 12.29 -3.26 -15.82
N LYS A 332 12.82 -2.47 -16.77
CA LYS A 332 12.07 -2.01 -17.95
C LYS A 332 12.75 -2.41 -19.26
N LYS A 333 12.63 -3.69 -19.62
CA LYS A 333 13.13 -4.23 -20.90
C LYS A 333 12.69 -3.42 -22.13
N ALA A 334 11.49 -2.82 -22.13
CA ALA A 334 11.02 -1.96 -23.23
C ALA A 334 11.72 -0.58 -23.33
N GLU A 335 12.32 -0.08 -22.24
CA GLU A 335 13.14 1.16 -22.23
C GLU A 335 14.63 0.85 -22.48
N ASN A 336 14.99 -0.42 -22.72
CA ASN A 336 16.36 -0.83 -23.09
C ASN A 336 16.54 -0.99 -24.60
N PHE A 337 15.47 -0.81 -25.40
CA PHE A 337 15.48 -0.87 -26.85
C PHE A 337 14.92 0.46 -27.41
N ASP A 338 15.64 1.10 -28.34
CA ASP A 338 15.22 2.31 -29.08
C ASP A 338 14.93 3.58 -28.23
N VAL A 339 15.80 3.89 -27.26
CA VAL A 339 15.71 5.13 -26.48
C VAL A 339 16.15 6.32 -27.34
N VAL A 340 15.24 7.27 -27.59
CA VAL A 340 15.52 8.52 -28.30
C VAL A 340 15.06 9.70 -27.44
N LEU A 341 15.98 10.52 -26.95
CA LEU A 341 15.74 11.68 -26.07
C LEU A 341 14.72 12.65 -26.67
N THR A 342 14.76 12.89 -27.98
CA THR A 342 13.80 13.79 -28.67
C THR A 342 12.34 13.32 -28.67
N ASN A 343 12.09 12.04 -28.44
CA ASN A 343 10.73 11.49 -28.31
C ASN A 343 10.15 11.69 -26.89
N TYR A 344 10.98 12.04 -25.91
CA TYR A 344 10.56 12.38 -24.56
C TYR A 344 10.15 13.87 -24.47
N LYS A 345 9.16 14.29 -25.28
CA LYS A 345 8.62 15.65 -25.23
C LYS A 345 7.65 15.79 -24.05
N ASN A 346 8.08 16.44 -22.96
CA ASN A 346 7.22 16.93 -21.88
C ASN A 346 6.34 15.89 -21.16
N THR A 347 6.91 14.79 -20.68
CA THR A 347 6.33 14.15 -19.48
C THR A 347 6.94 14.85 -18.28
N LYS A 348 6.12 15.52 -17.45
CA LYS A 348 6.44 15.92 -16.07
C LYS A 348 7.47 14.95 -15.49
N GLN A 349 8.56 15.44 -14.88
CA GLN A 349 9.55 14.65 -14.11
C GLN A 349 8.98 13.27 -13.81
N PHE A 350 9.45 12.25 -14.53
CA PHE A 350 8.79 10.95 -14.58
C PHE A 350 8.44 10.53 -13.14
N GLU A 351 7.15 10.31 -12.85
CA GLU A 351 6.78 9.54 -11.66
C GLU A 351 7.61 8.26 -11.73
N ILE A 352 8.37 7.98 -10.67
CA ILE A 352 9.35 6.91 -10.61
C ILE A 352 8.57 5.59 -10.74
N LYS A 353 8.60 4.99 -11.93
CA LYS A 353 7.80 3.79 -12.29
C LYS A 353 8.44 2.46 -11.94
N ALA A 354 8.85 2.28 -10.68
CA ALA A 354 9.43 1.01 -10.23
C ALA A 354 8.60 0.30 -9.17
N TYR A 355 8.62 -1.04 -9.24
CA TYR A 355 7.93 -1.99 -8.36
C TYR A 355 8.78 -2.32 -7.11
N TYR A 356 9.48 -1.34 -6.56
CA TYR A 356 10.36 -1.54 -5.43
C TYR A 356 9.57 -1.76 -4.12
N THR A 357 10.08 -2.65 -3.25
CA THR A 357 9.55 -2.88 -1.90
C THR A 357 10.03 -1.79 -0.94
N PRO A 358 9.18 -0.86 -0.46
CA PRO A 358 9.63 0.23 0.40
C PRO A 358 10.34 -0.28 1.68
N PRO A 359 11.40 0.37 2.19
CA PRO A 359 12.19 -0.14 3.32
C PRO A 359 11.35 -0.37 4.57
N PHE A 360 10.34 0.48 4.79
CA PHE A 360 9.45 0.33 5.93
C PHE A 360 8.55 -0.91 5.81
N ILE A 361 8.22 -1.37 4.60
CA ILE A 361 7.48 -2.63 4.44
C ILE A 361 8.39 -3.82 4.80
N VAL A 362 9.67 -3.76 4.41
CA VAL A 362 10.67 -4.77 4.78
C VAL A 362 10.85 -4.82 6.30
N ASP A 363 11.04 -3.66 6.94
CA ASP A 363 11.14 -3.56 8.40
C ASP A 363 9.94 -4.20 9.10
N TYR A 364 8.73 -3.93 8.60
CA TYR A 364 7.52 -4.53 9.14
C TYR A 364 7.53 -6.06 9.01
N VAL A 365 7.85 -6.59 7.82
CA VAL A 365 7.94 -8.05 7.64
C VAL A 365 8.96 -8.67 8.59
N LEU A 366 10.14 -8.06 8.73
CA LEU A 366 11.19 -8.54 9.62
C LEU A 366 10.84 -8.40 11.10
N SER A 367 10.09 -7.38 11.51
CA SER A 367 9.62 -7.23 12.90
C SER A 367 8.62 -8.32 13.27
N GLN A 368 7.86 -8.84 12.30
CA GLN A 368 6.93 -9.94 12.49
C GLN A 368 7.56 -11.34 12.33
N THR A 369 8.81 -11.44 11.85
CA THR A 369 9.45 -12.71 11.48
C THR A 369 10.85 -12.88 12.09
N VAL A 370 11.87 -12.34 11.42
CA VAL A 370 13.31 -12.56 11.69
C VAL A 370 13.74 -11.95 13.01
N THR A 371 13.27 -10.74 13.34
CA THR A 371 13.69 -10.01 14.54
C THR A 371 13.35 -10.77 15.83
N PRO A 372 12.08 -11.12 16.11
CA PRO A 372 11.75 -11.88 17.31
C PRO A 372 12.35 -13.29 17.30
N PHE A 373 12.64 -13.87 16.13
CA PHE A 373 13.31 -15.16 16.04
C PHE A 373 14.78 -15.07 16.50
N ILE A 374 15.57 -14.15 15.93
CA ILE A 374 16.98 -13.96 16.26
C ILE A 374 17.17 -13.50 17.71
N GLU A 375 16.31 -12.63 18.23
CA GLU A 375 16.38 -12.16 19.62
C GLU A 375 16.30 -13.31 20.62
N ASN A 376 15.42 -14.28 20.36
CA ASN A 376 15.19 -15.45 21.20
C ASN A 376 16.26 -16.55 21.03
N GLN A 377 17.18 -16.43 20.08
CA GLN A 377 18.25 -17.40 19.89
C GLN A 377 19.51 -17.08 20.72
N THR A 378 20.25 -18.13 21.06
CA THR A 378 21.58 -18.02 21.70
C THR A 378 22.73 -17.95 20.68
N VAL A 379 22.43 -18.20 19.40
CA VAL A 379 23.38 -18.18 18.28
C VAL A 379 22.89 -17.18 17.22
N ALA A 380 23.81 -16.60 16.45
CA ALA A 380 23.47 -15.74 15.33
C ALA A 380 23.26 -16.58 14.06
N SER A 381 22.10 -17.24 13.93
CA SER A 381 21.74 -17.99 12.72
C SER A 381 20.26 -17.81 12.39
N CYS A 382 19.98 -17.59 11.11
CA CYS A 382 18.63 -17.47 10.58
C CYS A 382 18.71 -17.72 9.07
N LYS A 383 18.41 -18.95 8.64
CA LYS A 383 18.55 -19.33 7.23
C LYS A 383 17.33 -18.87 6.45
N ILE A 384 17.54 -18.00 5.47
CA ILE A 384 16.46 -17.41 4.69
C ILE A 384 16.64 -17.59 3.19
N LEU A 385 15.52 -17.65 2.47
CA LEU A 385 15.47 -17.60 1.02
C LEU A 385 14.53 -16.49 0.55
N ASP A 386 14.99 -15.66 -0.39
CA ASP A 386 14.12 -14.83 -1.22
C ASP A 386 14.02 -15.41 -2.64
N PRO A 387 12.86 -15.94 -3.05
CA PRO A 387 12.72 -16.68 -4.31
C PRO A 387 12.55 -15.79 -5.55
N ALA A 388 12.51 -14.46 -5.37
CA ALA A 388 12.46 -13.46 -6.43
C ALA A 388 13.16 -12.19 -5.92
N CYS A 389 14.46 -12.31 -5.66
CA CYS A 389 15.15 -11.43 -4.72
C CYS A 389 15.35 -10.00 -5.22
N GLY A 390 15.28 -9.72 -6.53
CA GLY A 390 15.40 -8.38 -7.08
C GLY A 390 16.67 -7.67 -6.59
N SER A 391 16.52 -6.57 -5.88
CA SER A 391 17.62 -5.81 -5.26
C SER A 391 18.23 -6.45 -4.00
N GLY A 392 17.63 -7.52 -3.46
CA GLY A 392 18.13 -8.26 -2.32
C GLY A 392 17.81 -7.65 -0.95
N ILE A 393 16.85 -6.71 -0.87
CA ILE A 393 16.61 -5.95 0.36
C ILE A 393 16.23 -6.82 1.58
N PHE A 394 15.44 -7.88 1.39
CA PHE A 394 15.13 -8.82 2.49
C PHE A 394 16.38 -9.57 2.97
N LEU A 395 17.26 -9.93 2.03
CA LEU A 395 18.51 -10.63 2.29
C LEU A 395 19.49 -9.73 3.07
N VAL A 396 19.64 -8.49 2.62
CA VAL A 396 20.49 -7.46 3.23
C VAL A 396 20.06 -7.17 4.67
N GLU A 397 18.78 -6.84 4.89
CA GLU A 397 18.31 -6.44 6.22
C GLU A 397 18.29 -7.63 7.20
N THR A 398 18.07 -8.85 6.70
CA THR A 398 18.23 -10.06 7.54
C THR A 398 19.68 -10.31 7.91
N LEU A 399 20.62 -10.18 6.96
CA LEU A 399 22.06 -10.31 7.25
C LEU A 399 22.50 -9.33 8.32
N ARG A 400 22.02 -8.08 8.29
CA ARG A 400 22.30 -7.09 9.34
C ARG A 400 21.88 -7.58 10.72
N LYS A 401 20.65 -8.09 10.85
CA LYS A 401 20.14 -8.64 12.13
C LYS A 401 20.98 -9.81 12.64
N ILE A 402 21.46 -10.67 11.74
CA ILE A 402 22.34 -11.78 12.09
C ILE A 402 23.69 -11.26 12.59
N ILE A 403 24.33 -10.34 11.84
CA ILE A 403 25.64 -9.77 12.22
C ILE A 403 25.55 -9.02 13.56
N GLU A 404 24.50 -8.24 13.78
CA GLU A 404 24.28 -7.53 15.04
C GLU A 404 24.14 -8.48 16.23
N LYS A 405 23.41 -9.59 16.05
CA LYS A 405 23.31 -10.61 17.08
C LYS A 405 24.67 -11.24 17.37
N GLU A 406 25.48 -11.51 16.36
CA GLU A 406 26.84 -12.04 16.54
C GLU A 406 27.72 -11.05 17.29
N ILE A 407 27.69 -9.76 16.92
CA ILE A 407 28.44 -8.70 17.60
C ILE A 407 28.05 -8.64 19.09
N LEU A 408 26.75 -8.68 19.41
CA LEU A 408 26.29 -8.71 20.80
C LEU A 408 26.82 -9.92 21.58
N ILE A 409 26.88 -11.10 20.95
CA ILE A 409 27.42 -12.33 21.56
C ILE A 409 28.95 -12.21 21.78
N LEU A 410 29.67 -11.62 20.83
CA LEU A 410 31.12 -11.44 20.89
C LEU A 410 31.53 -10.32 21.86
N ASP A 411 30.78 -9.23 21.92
CA ASP A 411 31.00 -8.11 22.85
C ASP A 411 30.87 -8.59 24.31
N ALA A 412 29.92 -9.49 24.60
CA ALA A 412 29.82 -10.16 25.89
C ALA A 412 31.07 -10.98 26.27
N LYS A 413 31.92 -11.32 25.29
CA LYS A 413 33.20 -12.01 25.43
C LYS A 413 34.42 -11.08 25.23
N ASN A 414 34.20 -9.77 24.99
CA ASN A 414 35.23 -8.81 24.58
C ASN A 414 35.99 -9.21 23.29
N GLU A 415 35.32 -9.87 22.35
CA GLU A 415 35.88 -10.28 21.06
C GLU A 415 35.33 -9.40 19.92
N LYS A 416 36.10 -9.26 18.82
CA LYS A 416 35.65 -8.56 17.61
C LYS A 416 35.30 -9.55 16.51
N ILE A 417 34.31 -9.21 15.70
CA ILE A 417 33.90 -10.04 14.57
C ILE A 417 34.98 -10.06 13.47
N SER A 418 35.45 -11.26 13.12
CA SER A 418 36.45 -11.46 12.06
C SER A 418 35.82 -11.39 10.66
N ASN A 419 36.65 -11.10 9.63
CA ASN A 419 36.19 -11.15 8.24
C ASN A 419 35.70 -12.54 7.83
N GLN A 420 36.40 -13.58 8.30
CA GLN A 420 35.98 -14.97 8.06
C GLN A 420 34.59 -15.24 8.64
N ARG A 421 34.34 -14.78 9.87
CA ARG A 421 33.04 -15.00 10.52
C ARG A 421 31.91 -14.28 9.79
N LEU A 422 32.15 -13.07 9.27
CA LEU A 422 31.17 -12.36 8.43
C LEU A 422 30.78 -13.17 7.18
N TRP A 423 31.76 -13.76 6.49
CA TRP A 423 31.51 -14.60 5.33
C TRP A 423 30.79 -15.90 5.68
N GLU A 424 31.13 -16.53 6.81
CA GLU A 424 30.39 -17.69 7.32
C GLU A 424 28.91 -17.34 7.57
N LEU A 425 28.64 -16.22 8.28
CA LEU A 425 27.28 -15.77 8.53
C LEU A 425 26.50 -15.53 7.24
N LEU A 426 27.11 -14.90 6.22
CA LEU A 426 26.45 -14.71 4.93
C LEU A 426 26.19 -16.06 4.23
N ARG A 427 27.23 -16.86 4.02
CA ARG A 427 27.14 -18.12 3.23
C ARG A 427 26.19 -19.14 3.85
N GLU A 428 26.12 -19.23 5.17
CA GLU A 428 25.29 -20.22 5.85
C GLU A 428 23.81 -19.83 5.96
N ASN A 429 23.49 -18.54 5.81
CA ASN A 429 22.18 -18.02 6.17
C ASN A 429 21.44 -17.30 5.03
N ILE A 430 22.14 -16.75 4.02
CA ILE A 430 21.54 -15.86 3.03
C ILE A 430 21.48 -16.53 1.66
N PHE A 431 20.26 -16.69 1.13
CA PHE A 431 20.03 -17.30 -0.17
C PHE A 431 19.01 -16.52 -1.02
N GLY A 432 19.23 -16.46 -2.32
CA GLY A 432 18.39 -15.68 -3.25
C GLY A 432 18.30 -16.31 -4.63
N ILE A 433 17.13 -16.18 -5.26
CA ILE A 433 16.88 -16.63 -6.63
C ILE A 433 16.23 -15.49 -7.40
N ASP A 434 16.68 -15.25 -8.64
CA ASP A 434 15.99 -14.36 -9.56
C ASP A 434 16.13 -14.86 -11.01
N ILE A 435 15.09 -14.68 -11.81
CA ILE A 435 15.12 -15.04 -13.24
C ILE A 435 15.95 -14.02 -14.05
N ASP A 436 16.17 -12.81 -13.51
CA ASP A 436 17.00 -11.79 -14.10
C ASP A 436 18.43 -11.82 -13.52
N GLU A 437 19.42 -12.08 -14.37
CA GLU A 437 20.83 -12.14 -13.96
C GLU A 437 21.34 -10.80 -13.42
N ASP A 438 20.86 -9.68 -13.98
CA ASP A 438 21.26 -8.35 -13.54
C ASP A 438 20.76 -8.07 -12.10
N ALA A 439 19.64 -8.68 -11.67
CA ALA A 439 19.14 -8.58 -10.30
C ALA A 439 20.06 -9.29 -9.29
N ILE A 440 20.64 -10.43 -9.69
CA ILE A 440 21.64 -11.13 -8.87
C ILE A 440 22.89 -10.28 -8.70
N GLU A 441 23.37 -9.61 -9.76
CA GLU A 441 24.53 -8.69 -9.65
C GLU A 441 24.26 -7.57 -8.63
N ILE A 442 23.06 -7.00 -8.62
CA ILE A 442 22.67 -5.97 -7.64
C ILE A 442 22.60 -6.53 -6.22
N THR A 443 22.02 -7.72 -6.06
CA THR A 443 21.91 -8.37 -4.76
C THR A 443 23.30 -8.64 -4.18
N ILE A 444 24.22 -9.16 -4.98
CA ILE A 444 25.63 -9.37 -4.62
C ILE A 444 26.27 -8.05 -4.18
N PHE A 445 26.14 -7.01 -5.01
CA PHE A 445 26.67 -5.69 -4.69
C PHE A 445 26.15 -5.18 -3.33
N SER A 446 24.85 -5.30 -3.10
CA SER A 446 24.19 -4.84 -1.88
C SER A 446 24.66 -5.60 -0.63
N LEU A 447 24.86 -6.92 -0.74
CA LEU A 447 25.42 -7.75 0.33
C LEU A 447 26.88 -7.38 0.62
N TYR A 448 27.71 -7.17 -0.40
CA TYR A 448 29.11 -6.75 -0.23
C TYR A 448 29.20 -5.42 0.53
N ILE A 449 28.40 -4.44 0.12
CA ILE A 449 28.34 -3.14 0.80
C ILE A 449 27.89 -3.32 2.27
N THR A 450 26.91 -4.18 2.51
CA THR A 450 26.44 -4.49 3.85
C THR A 450 27.55 -5.07 4.73
N LEU A 451 28.45 -5.91 4.20
CA LEU A 451 29.61 -6.39 4.95
C LEU A 451 30.59 -5.26 5.29
N LEU A 452 30.85 -4.36 4.34
CA LEU A 452 31.71 -3.19 4.56
C LEU A 452 31.11 -2.21 5.58
N ASP A 453 29.79 -2.24 5.83
CA ASP A 453 29.15 -1.45 6.88
C ASP A 453 29.64 -1.79 8.29
N TYR A 454 30.24 -2.96 8.49
CA TYR A 454 30.79 -3.42 9.78
C TYR A 454 32.32 -3.35 9.83
N LYS A 455 32.95 -2.59 8.91
CA LYS A 455 34.40 -2.43 8.83
C LYS A 455 34.80 -0.96 8.90
N THR A 456 35.94 -0.71 9.54
CA THR A 456 36.62 0.59 9.55
C THR A 456 37.27 0.86 8.19
N PRO A 457 37.60 2.13 7.84
CA PRO A 457 38.17 2.44 6.53
C PRO A 457 39.45 1.66 6.20
N ILE A 458 40.28 1.39 7.21
CA ILE A 458 41.51 0.60 7.08
C ILE A 458 41.20 -0.88 6.84
N GLU A 459 40.22 -1.44 7.56
CA GLU A 459 39.81 -2.83 7.36
C GLU A 459 39.14 -3.05 6.00
N ILE A 460 38.44 -2.05 5.46
CA ILE A 460 37.86 -2.08 4.11
C ILE A 460 38.98 -2.18 3.07
N GLU A 461 40.07 -1.44 3.26
CA GLU A 461 41.18 -1.40 2.30
C GLU A 461 41.79 -2.79 2.03
N ASP A 462 41.85 -3.66 3.04
CA ASP A 462 42.36 -5.03 2.91
C ASP A 462 41.25 -6.09 2.77
N PHE A 463 39.99 -5.68 2.62
CA PHE A 463 38.85 -6.60 2.54
C PHE A 463 38.80 -7.29 1.18
N ARG A 464 38.64 -8.62 1.18
CA ARG A 464 38.47 -9.42 -0.04
C ARG A 464 37.08 -10.03 -0.10
N PHE A 465 36.45 -9.93 -1.27
CA PHE A 465 35.15 -10.51 -1.56
C PHE A 465 35.27 -11.96 -2.01
N GLU A 466 34.33 -12.78 -1.55
CA GLU A 466 34.15 -14.16 -1.98
C GLU A 466 33.02 -14.27 -3.01
N ARG A 467 33.07 -15.30 -3.87
CA ARG A 467 32.04 -15.55 -4.87
C ARG A 467 30.73 -16.01 -4.22
N LEU A 468 29.61 -15.40 -4.62
CA LEU A 468 28.24 -15.75 -4.18
C LEU A 468 27.39 -16.32 -5.31
N ARG A 469 27.70 -15.95 -6.56
CA ARG A 469 27.00 -16.43 -7.75
C ARG A 469 27.14 -17.95 -7.88
N ASP A 470 26.02 -18.61 -8.16
CA ASP A 470 25.85 -20.06 -8.28
C ASP A 470 26.11 -20.86 -6.99
N GLN A 471 26.23 -20.19 -5.83
CA GLN A 471 26.42 -20.82 -4.53
C GLN A 471 25.31 -20.45 -3.55
N ASN A 472 25.13 -19.16 -3.33
CA ASN A 472 24.09 -18.59 -2.48
C ASN A 472 23.01 -17.88 -3.30
N LEU A 473 23.41 -17.33 -4.44
CA LEU A 473 22.56 -16.53 -5.32
C LEU A 473 22.52 -17.16 -6.72
N PHE A 474 21.31 -17.39 -7.22
CA PHE A 474 21.07 -18.11 -8.46
C PHE A 474 20.28 -17.23 -9.44
N GLY A 475 20.83 -17.00 -10.62
CA GLY A 475 20.37 -15.97 -11.56
C GLY A 475 20.14 -16.48 -12.98
N GLY A 476 19.16 -15.90 -13.68
CA GLY A 476 18.97 -16.14 -15.11
C GLY A 476 17.90 -17.20 -15.44
N ALA A 477 17.64 -17.38 -16.73
CA ALA A 477 16.50 -18.17 -17.21
C ALA A 477 16.52 -19.64 -16.78
N SER A 478 17.70 -20.26 -16.65
CA SER A 478 17.86 -21.63 -16.13
C SER A 478 17.51 -21.76 -14.65
N PHE A 479 17.54 -20.65 -13.92
CA PHE A 479 17.26 -20.56 -12.49
C PHE A 479 15.90 -19.92 -12.18
N ASP A 480 14.97 -19.94 -13.15
CA ASP A 480 13.55 -19.71 -12.87
C ASP A 480 13.09 -20.54 -11.65
N PHE A 481 12.47 -19.90 -10.67
CA PHE A 481 12.09 -20.54 -9.39
C PHE A 481 11.19 -21.78 -9.57
N PHE A 482 10.46 -21.84 -10.69
CA PHE A 482 9.59 -22.95 -11.05
C PHE A 482 10.27 -24.04 -11.89
N ASN A 483 11.56 -23.89 -12.21
CA ASN A 483 12.36 -24.94 -12.83
C ASN A 483 12.78 -25.97 -11.76
N GLU A 484 12.08 -27.11 -11.74
CA GLU A 484 12.36 -28.19 -10.78
C GLU A 484 13.71 -28.92 -11.03
N THR A 485 14.41 -28.60 -12.12
CA THR A 485 15.74 -29.19 -12.46
C THR A 485 16.92 -28.29 -12.10
N ALA A 486 16.69 -27.06 -11.66
CA ALA A 486 17.75 -26.13 -11.27
C ALA A 486 18.51 -26.64 -10.04
N SER A 487 19.81 -26.34 -9.94
CA SER A 487 20.69 -26.88 -8.89
C SER A 487 20.31 -26.45 -7.47
N PHE A 488 19.67 -25.28 -7.31
CA PHE A 488 19.19 -24.82 -5.99
C PHE A 488 18.15 -25.77 -5.36
N ASN A 489 17.45 -26.58 -6.16
CA ASN A 489 16.43 -27.49 -5.62
C ASN A 489 17.06 -28.54 -4.70
N GLU A 490 18.23 -29.06 -5.05
CA GLU A 490 18.96 -30.03 -4.21
C GLU A 490 19.38 -29.38 -2.88
N ILE A 491 19.83 -28.12 -2.93
CA ILE A 491 20.22 -27.35 -1.73
C ILE A 491 19.06 -27.27 -0.74
N PHE A 492 17.88 -26.83 -1.19
CA PHE A 492 16.73 -26.59 -0.30
C PHE A 492 15.83 -27.80 -0.07
N THR A 493 16.11 -28.95 -0.68
CA THR A 493 15.41 -30.21 -0.41
C THR A 493 16.25 -31.21 0.37
N GLN A 494 17.58 -31.05 0.43
CA GLN A 494 18.47 -32.02 1.08
C GLN A 494 19.47 -31.40 2.07
N ASN A 495 19.98 -30.20 1.81
CA ASN A 495 21.17 -29.68 2.50
C ASN A 495 20.85 -28.55 3.50
N VAL A 496 19.91 -27.67 3.17
CA VAL A 496 19.61 -26.46 3.92
C VAL A 496 18.16 -26.47 4.39
N ALA A 497 17.99 -26.58 5.71
CA ALA A 497 16.69 -26.36 6.36
C ALA A 497 16.49 -24.86 6.60
N LEU A 498 15.58 -24.25 5.84
CA LEU A 498 15.25 -22.83 5.93
C LEU A 498 14.42 -22.52 7.19
N ASP A 499 14.68 -21.38 7.82
CA ASP A 499 13.86 -20.83 8.90
C ASP A 499 12.75 -19.93 8.34
N PHE A 500 13.09 -19.14 7.31
CA PHE A 500 12.14 -18.25 6.64
C PHE A 500 12.24 -18.28 5.11
N ILE A 501 11.11 -18.06 4.45
CA ILE A 501 11.06 -17.62 3.05
C ILE A 501 10.36 -16.27 3.02
N LEU A 502 11.07 -15.23 2.55
CA LEU A 502 10.60 -13.84 2.58
C LEU A 502 10.79 -13.24 1.18
N GLY A 503 9.82 -12.49 0.67
CA GLY A 503 10.01 -11.85 -0.63
C GLY A 503 8.82 -11.07 -1.18
N ASN A 504 9.05 -10.39 -2.30
CA ASN A 504 8.03 -9.71 -3.10
C ASN A 504 8.03 -10.29 -4.54
N PRO A 505 7.35 -11.44 -4.77
CA PRO A 505 7.30 -12.04 -6.10
C PRO A 505 6.64 -11.12 -7.14
N PRO A 506 6.92 -11.31 -8.43
CA PRO A 506 6.28 -10.54 -9.50
C PRO A 506 4.76 -10.73 -9.50
N TRP A 507 4.02 -9.70 -9.96
CA TRP A 507 2.55 -9.75 -10.05
C TRP A 507 2.07 -9.79 -11.50
N GLY A 508 1.04 -10.58 -11.76
CA GLY A 508 0.43 -10.77 -13.07
C GLY A 508 1.02 -11.93 -13.86
N ILE A 509 1.03 -11.79 -15.19
CA ILE A 509 1.45 -12.85 -16.12
C ILE A 509 2.91 -12.62 -16.53
N VAL A 510 3.78 -13.59 -16.29
CA VAL A 510 5.19 -13.56 -16.71
C VAL A 510 5.44 -14.67 -17.72
N ALA A 511 5.47 -14.31 -19.01
CA ALA A 511 5.56 -15.29 -20.09
C ALA A 511 6.87 -16.10 -20.12
N ALA A 512 7.95 -15.57 -19.53
CA ALA A 512 9.26 -16.23 -19.50
C ALA A 512 9.40 -17.31 -18.41
N SER A 513 8.46 -17.38 -17.45
CA SER A 513 8.54 -18.32 -16.31
C SER A 513 7.68 -19.57 -16.55
N ASN A 514 8.09 -20.69 -15.96
CA ASN A 514 7.47 -22.01 -16.08
C ASN A 514 6.38 -22.29 -15.04
N TYR A 515 5.93 -21.29 -14.29
CA TYR A 515 4.94 -21.44 -13.21
C TYR A 515 3.66 -22.21 -13.61
N GLU A 516 3.12 -22.00 -14.82
CA GLU A 516 1.93 -22.74 -15.27
C GLU A 516 2.21 -24.24 -15.54
N LYS A 517 3.42 -24.56 -16.01
CA LYS A 517 3.85 -25.94 -16.21
C LYS A 517 3.98 -26.63 -14.85
N TYR A 518 4.65 -25.97 -13.89
CA TYR A 518 4.77 -26.43 -12.52
C TYR A 518 3.42 -26.75 -11.88
N ILE A 519 2.42 -25.87 -12.02
CA ILE A 519 1.08 -26.10 -11.45
C ILE A 519 0.39 -27.31 -12.08
N LYS A 520 0.54 -27.53 -13.38
CA LYS A 520 0.00 -28.73 -14.04
C LYS A 520 0.67 -30.00 -13.50
N GLU A 521 1.99 -30.00 -13.39
CA GLU A 521 2.77 -31.13 -12.89
C GLU A 521 2.48 -31.41 -11.40
N ARG A 522 2.32 -30.36 -10.58
CA ARG A 522 1.89 -30.49 -9.18
C ARG A 522 0.50 -31.11 -9.04
N ASN A 523 -0.48 -30.65 -9.80
CA ASN A 523 -1.82 -31.25 -9.80
C ASN A 523 -1.76 -32.75 -10.17
N LEU A 524 -0.97 -33.12 -11.19
CA LEU A 524 -0.80 -34.53 -11.56
C LEU A 524 -0.19 -35.36 -10.42
N ARG A 525 0.85 -34.85 -9.75
CA ARG A 525 1.47 -35.50 -8.58
C ARG A 525 0.48 -35.70 -7.44
N GLU A 526 -0.27 -34.66 -7.09
CA GLU A 526 -1.25 -34.72 -6.00
C GLU A 526 -2.44 -35.62 -6.34
N ALA A 527 -2.87 -35.67 -7.61
CA ALA A 527 -3.92 -36.57 -8.07
C ALA A 527 -3.49 -38.04 -7.94
N ALA A 528 -2.25 -38.37 -8.34
CA ALA A 528 -1.68 -39.71 -8.23
C ALA A 528 -1.66 -40.19 -6.77
N ILE A 529 -1.17 -39.36 -5.84
CA ILE A 529 -1.13 -39.67 -4.40
C ILE A 529 -2.54 -39.94 -3.85
N ASN A 530 -3.54 -39.17 -4.27
CA ASN A 530 -4.92 -39.39 -3.83
C ASN A 530 -5.52 -40.68 -4.41
N SER A 531 -5.20 -41.05 -5.65
CA SER A 531 -5.65 -42.32 -6.23
C SER A 531 -5.05 -43.54 -5.50
N GLU A 532 -3.77 -43.49 -5.11
CA GLU A 532 -3.12 -44.56 -4.35
C GLU A 532 -3.70 -44.71 -2.93
N LEU A 533 -4.04 -43.59 -2.28
CA LEU A 533 -4.69 -43.61 -0.96
C LEU A 533 -6.11 -44.18 -1.00
N MET A 534 -6.84 -44.01 -2.10
CA MET A 534 -8.21 -44.56 -2.28
C MET A 534 -8.23 -46.07 -2.50
N ASP A 535 -7.15 -46.67 -3.03
CA ASP A 535 -7.00 -48.14 -3.14
C ASP A 535 -6.63 -48.80 -1.81
N SER A 536 -6.18 -48.02 -0.81
CA SER A 536 -6.00 -48.49 0.56
C SER A 536 -7.29 -48.29 1.37
N THR A 537 -7.76 -49.34 2.06
CA THR A 537 -9.08 -49.49 2.74
C THR A 537 -9.54 -48.43 3.79
N ALA A 538 -8.97 -47.22 3.83
CA ALA A 538 -9.37 -46.15 4.75
C ALA A 538 -10.63 -45.39 4.27
N LYS A 539 -11.79 -46.05 4.30
CA LYS A 539 -13.11 -45.49 3.91
C LYS A 539 -13.67 -44.35 4.78
N ASN A 540 -12.94 -43.84 5.78
CA ASN A 540 -13.51 -42.90 6.77
C ASN A 540 -12.93 -41.47 6.77
N ILE A 541 -12.04 -41.11 5.84
CA ILE A 541 -11.64 -39.71 5.66
C ILE A 541 -11.54 -39.42 4.16
N SER A 542 -12.68 -39.28 3.48
CA SER A 542 -12.72 -38.83 2.08
C SER A 542 -12.30 -37.36 2.03
N LYS A 543 -11.02 -37.08 1.75
CA LYS A 543 -10.59 -35.73 1.35
C LYS A 543 -11.08 -35.53 -0.09
N PRO A 544 -11.89 -34.51 -0.41
CA PRO A 544 -12.09 -34.16 -1.81
C PRO A 544 -10.74 -33.67 -2.36
N TYR A 545 -10.29 -34.25 -3.47
CA TYR A 545 -9.18 -33.73 -4.25
C TYR A 545 -9.49 -32.27 -4.62
N LEU A 546 -8.61 -31.34 -4.26
CA LEU A 546 -8.75 -29.92 -4.60
C LEU A 546 -7.80 -29.61 -5.75
N THR A 547 -8.35 -29.25 -6.90
CA THR A 547 -7.55 -28.78 -8.03
C THR A 547 -6.96 -27.41 -7.72
N LEU A 548 -5.63 -27.29 -7.83
CA LEU A 548 -4.93 -26.02 -7.78
C LEU A 548 -5.06 -25.31 -9.13
N GLU A 549 -5.81 -24.21 -9.15
CA GLU A 549 -5.92 -23.32 -10.32
C GLU A 549 -5.24 -21.99 -10.04
N LEU A 550 -4.72 -21.33 -11.08
CA LEU A 550 -4.18 -19.97 -10.96
C LEU A 550 -5.19 -18.94 -11.47
N GLY A 551 -5.65 -18.10 -10.55
CA GLY A 551 -6.54 -16.98 -10.80
C GLY A 551 -5.97 -16.00 -11.81
N ASN A 552 -6.61 -15.80 -12.96
CA ASN A 552 -6.12 -14.90 -14.03
C ASN A 552 -4.66 -15.15 -14.45
N ARG A 553 -4.15 -16.37 -14.26
CA ARG A 553 -2.72 -16.72 -14.47
C ARG A 553 -1.76 -15.83 -13.64
N GLU A 554 -2.18 -15.46 -12.43
CA GLU A 554 -1.38 -14.68 -11.49
C GLU A 554 -0.20 -15.50 -10.95
N ILE A 555 1.04 -15.10 -11.28
CA ILE A 555 2.25 -15.84 -10.88
C ILE A 555 2.50 -15.82 -9.37
N SER A 556 2.15 -14.73 -8.67
CA SER A 556 2.36 -14.64 -7.21
C SER A 556 1.60 -15.74 -6.44
N GLN A 557 0.47 -16.21 -6.96
CA GLN A 557 -0.27 -17.36 -6.42
C GLN A 557 0.50 -18.68 -6.54
N ALA A 558 1.30 -18.85 -7.58
CA ALA A 558 2.15 -20.02 -7.76
C ALA A 558 3.36 -19.98 -6.81
N PHE A 559 3.96 -18.80 -6.59
CA PHE A 559 5.03 -18.63 -5.59
C PHE A 559 4.55 -19.04 -4.20
N LEU A 560 3.36 -18.59 -3.78
CA LEU A 560 2.76 -18.93 -2.49
C LEU A 560 2.59 -20.44 -2.25
N VAL A 561 2.58 -21.23 -3.33
CA VAL A 561 2.46 -22.68 -3.25
C VAL A 561 3.83 -23.36 -3.41
N ARG A 562 4.65 -22.95 -4.39
CA ARG A 562 5.95 -23.58 -4.69
C ARG A 562 6.90 -23.60 -3.49
N VAL A 563 6.88 -22.57 -2.66
CA VAL A 563 7.71 -22.50 -1.44
C VAL A 563 7.49 -23.69 -0.49
N SER A 564 6.33 -24.35 -0.54
CA SER A 564 6.07 -25.55 0.26
C SER A 564 6.95 -26.75 -0.09
N ASP A 565 7.53 -26.76 -1.29
CA ASP A 565 8.41 -27.85 -1.74
C ASP A 565 9.76 -27.82 -1.02
N PHE A 566 10.08 -26.72 -0.33
CA PHE A 566 11.30 -26.52 0.46
C PHE A 566 11.06 -26.58 1.98
N ALA A 567 9.88 -27.03 2.41
CA ALA A 567 9.49 -27.09 3.81
C ALA A 567 10.06 -28.30 4.57
N ILE A 568 11.39 -28.54 4.49
CA ILE A 568 12.08 -29.57 5.29
C ILE A 568 11.96 -29.23 6.79
N ASN A 569 12.10 -27.95 7.13
CA ASN A 569 11.90 -27.47 8.49
C ASN A 569 10.39 -27.41 8.81
N PRO A 570 9.87 -28.19 9.78
CA PRO A 570 8.44 -28.17 10.12
C PRO A 570 8.00 -26.85 10.79
N ASN A 571 8.93 -25.97 11.13
CA ASN A 571 8.66 -24.64 11.66
C ASN A 571 8.96 -23.51 10.65
N LEU A 572 9.18 -23.85 9.37
CA LEU A 572 9.38 -22.86 8.31
C LEU A 572 8.22 -21.86 8.31
N LYS A 573 8.55 -20.58 8.46
CA LYS A 573 7.60 -19.47 8.34
C LYS A 573 7.80 -18.73 7.03
N ILE A 574 6.72 -18.30 6.42
CA ILE A 574 6.74 -17.67 5.11
C ILE A 574 6.05 -16.31 5.20
N ALA A 575 6.65 -15.29 4.60
CA ALA A 575 6.03 -13.97 4.46
C ALA A 575 6.23 -13.44 3.03
N MET A 576 5.14 -13.28 2.29
CA MET A 576 5.19 -12.87 0.88
C MET A 576 4.31 -11.65 0.63
N ILE A 577 4.86 -10.68 -0.10
CA ILE A 577 4.12 -9.52 -0.59
C ILE A 577 3.49 -9.86 -1.94
N VAL A 578 2.17 -9.85 -2.00
CA VAL A 578 1.39 -10.27 -3.18
C VAL A 578 0.30 -9.26 -3.50
N THR A 579 -0.39 -9.44 -4.62
CA THR A 579 -1.60 -8.67 -4.89
C THR A 579 -2.75 -9.07 -3.95
N GLY A 580 -3.39 -8.08 -3.33
CA GLY A 580 -4.60 -8.27 -2.52
C GLY A 580 -5.76 -8.87 -3.31
N LYS A 581 -5.77 -8.75 -4.65
CA LYS A 581 -6.79 -9.41 -5.49
C LYS A 581 -6.81 -10.93 -5.32
N SER A 582 -5.71 -11.56 -4.90
CA SER A 582 -5.71 -12.99 -4.59
C SER A 582 -6.75 -13.35 -3.52
N LEU A 583 -7.08 -12.43 -2.61
CA LEU A 583 -8.00 -12.67 -1.49
C LEU A 583 -9.48 -12.47 -1.83
N TYR A 584 -9.84 -11.57 -2.76
CA TYR A 584 -11.26 -11.22 -2.99
C TYR A 584 -11.66 -11.15 -4.48
N ASN A 585 -10.81 -11.59 -5.41
CA ASN A 585 -11.23 -11.71 -6.80
C ASN A 585 -12.33 -12.78 -6.93
N SER A 586 -13.45 -12.40 -7.56
CA SER A 586 -14.68 -13.18 -7.65
C SER A 586 -14.66 -14.25 -8.74
N ASP A 587 -13.64 -14.27 -9.60
CA ASP A 587 -13.43 -15.30 -10.62
C ASP A 587 -13.32 -16.71 -10.00
N SER A 588 -13.88 -17.71 -10.68
CA SER A 588 -13.92 -19.10 -10.18
C SER A 588 -12.53 -19.69 -9.96
N THR A 589 -11.58 -19.39 -10.85
CA THR A 589 -10.20 -19.89 -10.71
C THR A 589 -9.50 -19.28 -9.49
N CYS A 590 -9.78 -18.02 -9.16
CA CYS A 590 -9.28 -17.37 -7.94
C CYS A 590 -9.90 -17.98 -6.67
N LYS A 591 -11.20 -18.27 -6.70
CA LYS A 591 -11.90 -18.96 -5.60
C LYS A 591 -11.35 -20.36 -5.36
N ASN A 592 -11.01 -21.08 -6.43
CA ASN A 592 -10.44 -22.42 -6.35
C ASN A 592 -9.00 -22.39 -5.82
N TRP A 593 -8.20 -21.39 -6.23
CA TRP A 593 -6.89 -21.14 -5.64
C TRP A 593 -6.98 -20.90 -4.12
N ARG A 594 -7.87 -20.00 -3.67
CA ARG A 594 -8.06 -19.71 -2.23
C ARG A 594 -8.49 -20.95 -1.45
N GLU A 595 -9.42 -21.72 -2.02
CA GLU A 595 -9.87 -22.98 -1.43
C GLU A 595 -8.70 -23.94 -1.22
N TYR A 596 -7.86 -24.12 -2.24
CA TYR A 596 -6.67 -24.95 -2.17
C TYR A 596 -5.68 -24.40 -1.13
N PHE A 597 -5.35 -23.11 -1.19
CA PHE A 597 -4.35 -22.50 -0.32
C PHE A 597 -4.76 -22.58 1.16
N LEU A 598 -5.98 -22.14 1.48
CA LEU A 598 -6.47 -22.14 2.87
C LEU A 598 -6.72 -23.55 3.42
N SER A 599 -6.89 -24.55 2.55
CA SER A 599 -7.04 -25.95 2.97
C SER A 599 -5.71 -26.69 3.18
N ASN A 600 -4.58 -26.12 2.72
CA ASN A 600 -3.27 -26.76 2.78
C ASN A 600 -2.23 -25.98 3.59
N PHE A 601 -2.49 -24.70 3.90
CA PHE A 601 -1.59 -23.83 4.65
C PHE A 601 -2.27 -23.23 5.89
N ILE A 602 -1.49 -22.89 6.91
CA ILE A 602 -1.93 -22.12 8.08
C ILE A 602 -1.62 -20.66 7.85
N LEU A 603 -2.66 -19.82 7.73
CA LEU A 603 -2.52 -18.39 7.50
C LEU A 603 -2.55 -17.63 8.83
N ASN A 604 -1.40 -17.19 9.30
CA ASN A 604 -1.25 -16.52 10.60
C ASN A 604 -1.75 -15.08 10.57
N GLN A 605 -1.30 -14.32 9.57
CA GLN A 605 -1.59 -12.89 9.48
C GLN A 605 -1.69 -12.43 8.03
N VAL A 606 -2.57 -11.45 7.80
CA VAL A 606 -2.71 -10.73 6.54
C VAL A 606 -2.61 -9.24 6.85
N LEU A 607 -1.64 -8.54 6.26
CA LEU A 607 -1.62 -7.07 6.24
C LEU A 607 -2.08 -6.59 4.87
N GLU A 608 -3.26 -5.97 4.81
CA GLU A 608 -3.84 -5.46 3.58
C GLU A 608 -3.60 -3.94 3.46
N LEU A 609 -2.98 -3.54 2.34
CA LEU A 609 -2.63 -2.15 2.05
C LEU A 609 -3.56 -1.52 1.01
N SER A 610 -4.65 -2.21 0.61
CA SER A 610 -5.53 -1.74 -0.45
C SER A 610 -6.14 -0.36 -0.19
N CYS A 611 -6.49 -0.04 1.05
CA CYS A 611 -7.14 1.22 1.38
C CYS A 611 -6.17 2.43 1.26
N VAL A 612 -4.89 2.23 1.55
CA VAL A 612 -3.83 3.25 1.43
C VAL A 612 -3.17 3.27 0.04
N ASN A 613 -3.28 2.16 -0.70
CA ASN A 613 -2.73 1.98 -2.04
C ASN A 613 -3.81 1.88 -3.14
N ASN A 614 -4.97 2.52 -2.94
CA ASN A 614 -6.05 2.48 -3.92
C ASN A 614 -5.84 3.48 -5.07
N LYS A 615 -6.33 3.11 -6.27
CA LYS A 615 -6.34 3.97 -7.48
C LYS A 615 -7.66 4.72 -7.70
N ILE A 616 -8.54 4.70 -6.70
CA ILE A 616 -9.85 5.35 -6.79
C ILE A 616 -9.68 6.87 -6.90
N VAL A 617 -8.63 7.42 -6.29
CA VAL A 617 -8.33 8.85 -6.24
C VAL A 617 -6.89 9.10 -6.68
N ALA A 618 -6.68 10.18 -7.42
CA ALA A 618 -5.33 10.62 -7.80
C ALA A 618 -4.58 11.08 -6.54
N GLY A 619 -3.43 10.48 -6.25
CA GLY A 619 -2.58 10.80 -5.10
C GLY A 619 -1.48 9.77 -4.88
N ASN A 620 -0.45 10.13 -4.11
CA ASN A 620 0.72 9.26 -3.90
C ASN A 620 0.32 7.99 -3.15
N GLN A 621 0.81 6.84 -3.61
CA GLN A 621 0.52 5.52 -3.05
C GLN A 621 1.76 5.00 -2.32
N ILE A 622 1.61 3.98 -1.46
CA ILE A 622 2.79 3.33 -0.83
C ILE A 622 3.67 2.70 -1.90
N PHE A 623 3.02 2.05 -2.87
CA PHE A 623 3.58 1.58 -4.11
C PHE A 623 2.99 2.46 -5.22
N GLU A 624 3.65 3.59 -5.51
CA GLU A 624 3.18 4.65 -6.43
C GLU A 624 2.69 4.10 -7.79
N GLU A 625 3.25 2.99 -8.25
CA GLU A 625 3.04 2.51 -9.63
C GLU A 625 2.44 1.09 -9.71
N ALA A 626 2.30 0.41 -8.57
CA ALA A 626 1.63 -0.88 -8.46
C ALA A 626 0.22 -0.81 -9.08
N LYS A 627 -0.07 -1.62 -10.12
CA LYS A 627 -1.40 -1.63 -10.76
C LYS A 627 -2.51 -2.16 -9.86
N GLN A 628 -2.15 -2.96 -8.86
CA GLN A 628 -3.05 -3.62 -7.92
C GLN A 628 -2.62 -3.27 -6.49
N ALA A 629 -3.56 -3.32 -5.56
CA ALA A 629 -3.28 -3.14 -4.14
C ALA A 629 -2.39 -4.28 -3.59
N PRO A 630 -1.39 -3.98 -2.73
CA PRO A 630 -0.57 -5.00 -2.08
C PRO A 630 -1.24 -5.58 -0.83
N ALA A 631 -0.94 -6.85 -0.56
CA ALA A 631 -1.20 -7.56 0.68
C ALA A 631 0.06 -8.33 1.09
N ILE A 632 0.27 -8.49 2.40
CA ILE A 632 1.36 -9.30 2.95
C ILE A 632 0.74 -10.50 3.66
N LEU A 633 1.09 -11.71 3.23
CA LEU A 633 0.60 -12.95 3.83
C LEU A 633 1.72 -13.59 4.66
N PHE A 634 1.46 -13.77 5.95
CA PHE A 634 2.31 -14.54 6.86
C PHE A 634 1.66 -15.90 7.10
N TYR A 635 2.32 -16.98 6.70
CA TYR A 635 1.75 -18.32 6.74
C TYR A 635 2.84 -19.39 6.91
N GLN A 636 2.40 -20.62 7.17
CA GLN A 636 3.28 -21.76 7.38
C GLN A 636 2.59 -23.07 6.97
N MET A 637 3.35 -24.16 6.96
CA MET A 637 2.79 -25.49 6.79
C MET A 637 2.03 -25.94 8.06
N PRO A 638 0.86 -26.60 7.92
CA PRO A 638 0.18 -27.20 9.08
C PRO A 638 1.00 -28.36 9.63
N LYS A 639 1.15 -28.43 10.95
CA LYS A 639 1.74 -29.61 11.62
C LYS A 639 0.77 -30.77 11.65
N ALA A 640 -0.52 -30.46 11.77
CA ALA A 640 -1.62 -31.40 11.69
C ALA A 640 -2.83 -30.76 10.99
N LYS A 641 -3.66 -31.56 10.32
CA LYS A 641 -4.82 -31.06 9.56
C LYS A 641 -5.84 -30.32 10.44
N ASP A 642 -6.05 -30.79 11.67
CA ASP A 642 -7.02 -30.20 12.60
C ASP A 642 -6.61 -28.80 13.09
N GLU A 643 -5.35 -28.41 12.86
CA GLU A 643 -4.84 -27.08 13.19
C GLU A 643 -5.60 -26.00 12.41
N ILE A 644 -5.89 -26.24 11.12
CA ILE A 644 -6.63 -25.31 10.25
C ILE A 644 -8.03 -25.00 10.82
N LEU A 645 -8.68 -25.99 11.45
CA LEU A 645 -10.04 -25.83 11.99
C LEU A 645 -10.11 -24.89 13.19
N LYS A 646 -9.01 -24.78 13.94
CA LYS A 646 -8.91 -23.99 15.17
C LYS A 646 -8.08 -22.73 14.99
N HIS A 647 -7.38 -22.61 13.86
CA HIS A 647 -6.48 -21.49 13.62
C HIS A 647 -7.23 -20.17 13.52
N VAL A 648 -6.65 -19.13 14.14
CA VAL A 648 -7.17 -17.77 14.10
C VAL A 648 -6.22 -16.94 13.23
N VAL A 649 -6.76 -16.43 12.12
CA VAL A 649 -6.10 -15.49 11.23
C VAL A 649 -6.22 -14.09 11.81
N THR A 650 -5.10 -13.37 11.88
CA THR A 650 -5.08 -11.92 12.19
C THR A 650 -5.12 -11.13 10.87
N HIS A 651 -6.26 -10.56 10.53
CA HIS A 651 -6.43 -9.75 9.32
C HIS A 651 -6.38 -8.25 9.68
N ILE A 652 -5.38 -7.55 9.18
CA ILE A 652 -5.10 -6.15 9.46
C ILE A 652 -5.35 -5.35 8.18
N THR A 653 -6.19 -4.33 8.24
CA THR A 653 -6.44 -3.45 7.08
C THR A 653 -5.97 -2.04 7.36
N VAL A 654 -4.88 -1.60 6.73
CA VAL A 654 -4.38 -0.24 6.94
C VAL A 654 -5.28 0.77 6.25
N LYS A 655 -5.92 1.67 7.00
CA LYS A 655 -6.74 2.76 6.47
C LYS A 655 -6.00 4.10 6.45
N PRO A 656 -6.28 4.99 5.46
CA PRO A 656 -5.74 6.34 5.48
C PRO A 656 -6.15 7.12 6.74
N ASN A 657 -5.18 7.76 7.38
CA ASN A 657 -5.38 8.71 8.47
C ASN A 657 -4.46 9.93 8.26
N ARG A 658 -4.51 10.91 9.17
CA ARG A 658 -3.71 12.16 9.06
C ARG A 658 -2.20 11.88 8.96
N PHE A 659 -1.66 10.93 9.72
CA PHE A 659 -0.23 10.57 9.66
C PHE A 659 0.16 9.94 8.33
N PHE A 660 -0.69 9.07 7.78
CA PHE A 660 -0.49 8.54 6.43
C PHE A 660 -0.51 9.65 5.38
N ASN A 661 -1.41 10.64 5.52
CA ASN A 661 -1.52 11.76 4.59
C ASN A 661 -0.29 12.69 4.64
N TYR A 662 0.26 12.95 5.83
CA TYR A 662 1.38 13.88 6.01
C TYR A 662 2.78 13.24 5.89
N PHE A 663 2.98 12.06 6.47
CA PHE A 663 4.31 11.42 6.58
C PHE A 663 4.42 10.12 5.79
N ARG A 664 3.34 9.65 5.17
CA ARG A 664 3.27 8.31 4.57
C ARG A 664 3.61 7.20 5.58
N THR A 665 3.38 7.46 6.86
CA THR A 665 3.57 6.49 7.94
C THR A 665 2.31 5.64 8.08
N ILE A 666 2.47 4.32 8.09
CA ILE A 666 1.38 3.39 8.41
C ILE A 666 1.10 3.50 9.91
N VAL A 667 -0.14 3.81 10.25
CA VAL A 667 -0.65 3.71 11.62
C VAL A 667 -1.83 2.74 11.57
N ILE A 668 -1.75 1.67 12.36
CA ILE A 668 -2.78 0.63 12.44
C ILE A 668 -3.72 1.02 13.57
N GLU A 669 -4.96 1.34 13.25
CA GLU A 669 -5.97 1.65 14.26
C GLU A 669 -6.52 0.35 14.87
N LYS A 670 -7.05 0.41 16.09
CA LYS A 670 -7.59 -0.77 16.79
C LYS A 670 -8.59 -1.57 15.93
N HIS A 671 -9.51 -0.88 15.27
CA HIS A 671 -10.56 -1.49 14.44
C HIS A 671 -10.05 -1.99 13.07
N ASP A 672 -8.78 -1.75 12.74
CA ASP A 672 -8.15 -2.29 11.53
C ASP A 672 -7.81 -3.77 11.69
N ILE A 673 -7.60 -4.24 12.92
CA ILE A 673 -7.23 -5.62 13.26
C ILE A 673 -8.48 -6.46 13.53
N LYS A 674 -8.65 -7.56 12.79
CA LYS A 674 -9.72 -8.56 12.97
C LYS A 674 -9.14 -9.95 13.20
N LYS A 675 -9.60 -10.64 14.23
CA LYS A 675 -9.23 -12.03 14.54
C LYS A 675 -10.35 -12.97 14.10
N ILE A 676 -10.07 -13.87 13.15
CA ILE A 676 -11.09 -14.67 12.47
C ILE A 676 -10.64 -16.13 12.36
N LEU A 677 -11.52 -17.09 12.64
CA LEU A 677 -11.19 -18.51 12.43
C LEU A 677 -10.96 -18.80 10.94
N GLN A 678 -9.82 -19.42 10.59
CA GLN A 678 -9.44 -19.70 9.21
C GLN A 678 -10.50 -20.50 8.46
N ARG A 679 -11.12 -21.50 9.12
CA ARG A 679 -12.22 -22.30 8.54
C ARG A 679 -13.38 -21.46 8.00
N ASN A 680 -13.60 -20.25 8.54
CA ASN A 680 -14.68 -19.38 8.09
C ASN A 680 -14.42 -18.77 6.71
N PHE A 681 -13.21 -18.90 6.15
CA PHE A 681 -12.88 -18.52 4.78
C PHE A 681 -12.96 -19.69 3.78
N ILE A 682 -13.10 -20.93 4.25
CA ILE A 682 -12.94 -22.15 3.44
C ILE A 682 -14.31 -22.72 3.07
N ARG A 683 -14.66 -22.79 1.78
CA ARG A 683 -16.03 -23.12 1.34
C ARG A 683 -16.40 -24.56 1.66
N ASN A 684 -15.49 -25.51 1.47
CA ASN A 684 -15.72 -26.92 1.77
C ASN A 684 -15.89 -27.21 3.28
N LEU A 685 -15.55 -26.25 4.15
CA LEU A 685 -15.80 -26.28 5.60
C LEU A 685 -16.99 -25.42 6.02
N ASN A 686 -17.91 -25.10 5.10
CA ASN A 686 -19.05 -24.20 5.30
C ASN A 686 -18.65 -22.74 5.63
N GLY A 687 -17.45 -22.33 5.23
CA GLY A 687 -17.00 -20.95 5.28
C GLY A 687 -17.53 -20.09 4.13
N PHE A 688 -17.13 -18.82 4.13
CA PHE A 688 -17.65 -17.76 3.28
C PHE A 688 -16.52 -17.08 2.51
N ASP A 689 -16.40 -17.35 1.21
CA ASP A 689 -15.36 -16.74 0.36
C ASP A 689 -15.45 -15.20 0.31
N TRP A 690 -16.68 -14.65 0.37
CA TRP A 690 -16.90 -13.20 0.39
C TRP A 690 -16.46 -12.52 1.70
N LEU A 691 -16.13 -13.28 2.75
CA LEU A 691 -15.71 -12.76 4.05
C LEU A 691 -14.45 -11.88 3.94
N TRP A 692 -13.55 -12.18 3.02
CA TRP A 692 -12.36 -11.37 2.74
C TRP A 692 -12.71 -9.90 2.53
N LYS A 693 -13.76 -9.65 1.75
CA LYS A 693 -14.16 -8.30 1.36
C LYS A 693 -14.93 -7.58 2.49
N VAL A 694 -15.75 -8.30 3.25
CA VAL A 694 -16.41 -7.75 4.44
C VAL A 694 -15.39 -7.36 5.49
N MET A 695 -14.38 -8.21 5.72
CA MET A 695 -13.32 -7.92 6.68
C MET A 695 -12.35 -6.86 6.19
N LEU A 696 -12.39 -6.48 4.91
CA LEU A 696 -11.61 -5.37 4.40
C LEU A 696 -12.19 -4.02 4.86
N HIS A 697 -13.49 -3.82 4.68
CA HIS A 697 -14.13 -2.52 4.89
C HIS A 697 -14.96 -2.44 6.17
N GLY A 698 -15.60 -3.55 6.56
CA GLY A 698 -16.46 -3.68 7.72
C GLY A 698 -15.85 -4.47 8.87
N ASN A 699 -16.72 -5.05 9.69
CA ASN A 699 -16.38 -5.74 10.93
C ASN A 699 -17.35 -6.91 11.23
N LEU A 700 -17.42 -7.34 12.49
CA LEU A 700 -18.27 -8.46 12.91
C LEU A 700 -19.77 -8.21 12.71
N LEU A 701 -20.26 -6.98 12.92
CA LEU A 701 -21.67 -6.65 12.70
C LEU A 701 -21.99 -6.72 11.19
N ASP A 702 -21.09 -6.22 10.35
CA ASP A 702 -21.22 -6.36 8.89
C ASP A 702 -21.23 -7.81 8.44
N PHE A 703 -20.43 -8.69 9.07
CA PHE A 703 -20.47 -10.12 8.76
C PHE A 703 -21.85 -10.72 8.99
N TYR A 704 -22.48 -10.47 10.13
CA TYR A 704 -23.81 -11.01 10.41
C TYR A 704 -24.87 -10.41 9.50
N PHE A 705 -24.78 -9.11 9.21
CA PHE A 705 -25.70 -8.46 8.28
C PHE A 705 -25.56 -9.05 6.88
N MET A 706 -24.33 -9.16 6.36
CA MET A 706 -24.06 -9.76 5.05
C MET A 706 -24.48 -11.23 4.98
N LYS A 707 -24.29 -12.00 6.06
CA LYS A 707 -24.77 -13.39 6.13
C LYS A 707 -26.29 -13.48 6.01
N ARG A 708 -27.02 -12.56 6.65
CA ARG A 708 -28.49 -12.44 6.51
C ARG A 708 -28.88 -12.01 5.10
N LEU A 709 -28.23 -11.00 4.53
CA LEU A 709 -28.50 -10.56 3.16
C LEU A 709 -28.30 -11.66 2.13
N LYS A 710 -27.26 -12.49 2.32
CA LYS A 710 -26.96 -13.65 1.45
C LYS A 710 -27.95 -14.80 1.58
N SER A 711 -28.92 -14.75 2.52
CA SER A 711 -30.01 -15.75 2.59
C SER A 711 -31.24 -15.39 1.77
N TYR A 712 -31.32 -14.17 1.23
CA TYR A 712 -32.38 -13.79 0.28
C TYR A 712 -32.05 -14.29 -1.12
N ASP A 713 -33.08 -14.51 -1.92
CA ASP A 713 -32.94 -14.71 -3.36
C ASP A 713 -32.20 -13.51 -3.97
N ASN A 714 -31.23 -13.81 -4.83
CA ASN A 714 -30.44 -12.78 -5.50
C ASN A 714 -31.05 -12.38 -6.85
N ILE A 715 -30.57 -11.28 -7.45
CA ILE A 715 -31.01 -10.82 -8.77
C ILE A 715 -30.89 -11.93 -9.82
N GLY A 716 -29.83 -12.73 -9.78
CA GLY A 716 -29.65 -13.90 -10.66
C GLY A 716 -30.73 -14.96 -10.48
N ASP A 717 -31.14 -15.26 -9.24
CA ASP A 717 -32.24 -16.19 -8.96
C ASP A 717 -33.56 -15.66 -9.52
N TYR A 718 -33.85 -14.37 -9.34
CA TYR A 718 -35.02 -13.73 -9.95
C TYR A 718 -34.96 -13.75 -11.47
N MET A 719 -33.78 -13.54 -12.06
CA MET A 719 -33.59 -13.63 -13.51
C MET A 719 -33.90 -15.05 -14.01
N HIS A 720 -33.36 -16.07 -13.36
CA HIS A 720 -33.59 -17.47 -13.70
C HIS A 720 -35.08 -17.84 -13.56
N ASN A 721 -35.71 -17.49 -12.44
CA ASN A 721 -37.09 -17.87 -12.14
C ASN A 721 -38.14 -17.15 -13.01
N ASN A 722 -37.76 -16.08 -13.71
CA ASN A 722 -38.65 -15.29 -14.57
C ASN A 722 -38.21 -15.27 -16.05
N ASP A 723 -37.40 -16.25 -16.47
CA ASP A 723 -36.93 -16.39 -17.86
C ASP A 723 -36.29 -15.10 -18.42
N LEU A 724 -35.49 -14.43 -17.59
CA LEU A 724 -34.72 -13.26 -17.98
C LEU A 724 -33.32 -13.67 -18.43
N THR A 725 -32.82 -12.98 -19.45
CA THR A 725 -31.46 -13.12 -19.96
C THR A 725 -30.74 -11.79 -19.91
N SER A 726 -29.41 -11.83 -19.90
CA SER A 726 -28.59 -10.64 -19.86
C SER A 726 -27.44 -10.68 -20.85
N LYS A 727 -27.11 -9.52 -21.43
CA LYS A 727 -25.92 -9.38 -22.29
C LYS A 727 -25.36 -7.97 -22.27
N GLY A 728 -24.02 -7.89 -22.34
CA GLY A 728 -23.32 -6.63 -22.60
C GLY A 728 -23.56 -6.13 -24.03
N GLY A 729 -23.44 -4.82 -24.23
CA GLY A 729 -23.58 -4.20 -25.54
C GLY A 729 -22.42 -4.47 -26.52
N LEU A 730 -22.29 -3.63 -27.54
CA LEU A 730 -21.25 -3.76 -28.57
C LEU A 730 -19.84 -3.49 -28.03
N LYS A 731 -18.82 -4.08 -28.68
CA LYS A 731 -17.41 -3.70 -28.47
C LYS A 731 -16.85 -3.14 -29.78
N VAL A 732 -16.31 -1.93 -29.71
CA VAL A 732 -15.68 -1.26 -30.87
C VAL A 732 -14.54 -2.11 -31.43
N THR A 733 -13.74 -2.71 -30.56
CA THR A 733 -12.65 -3.64 -30.90
C THR A 733 -12.85 -4.97 -30.17
N ASP A 734 -12.72 -6.09 -30.89
CA ASP A 734 -12.76 -7.45 -30.33
C ASP A 734 -12.11 -8.42 -31.33
N GLY A 735 -10.77 -8.52 -31.29
CA GLY A 735 -9.98 -9.18 -32.33
C GLY A 735 -9.98 -8.42 -33.66
N ASN A 736 -9.64 -9.13 -34.75
CA ASN A 736 -9.48 -8.54 -36.10
C ASN A 736 -10.76 -8.57 -36.95
N ASN A 737 -11.80 -9.29 -36.51
CA ASN A 737 -13.05 -9.40 -37.24
C ASN A 737 -13.93 -8.20 -36.97
N LYS A 738 -14.61 -7.68 -37.99
CA LYS A 738 -15.59 -6.60 -37.86
C LYS A 738 -16.99 -7.09 -38.21
N LYS A 739 -17.97 -6.58 -37.49
CA LYS A 739 -19.40 -6.87 -37.62
C LYS A 739 -20.13 -5.63 -38.12
N ASN A 740 -20.98 -5.82 -39.13
CA ASN A 740 -21.79 -4.77 -39.72
C ASN A 740 -22.88 -4.29 -38.74
N THR A 741 -23.11 -2.96 -38.69
CA THR A 741 -24.07 -2.32 -37.78
C THR A 741 -25.26 -1.66 -38.51
N ASP A 742 -25.51 -1.95 -39.78
CA ASP A 742 -26.56 -1.30 -40.58
C ASP A 742 -27.95 -1.46 -39.95
N GLN A 743 -28.23 -2.63 -39.38
CA GLN A 743 -29.52 -2.95 -38.76
C GLN A 743 -29.84 -2.13 -37.51
N ILE A 744 -28.85 -1.42 -36.96
CA ILE A 744 -28.98 -0.63 -35.73
C ILE A 744 -28.67 0.86 -35.93
N LYS A 745 -28.38 1.33 -37.15
CA LYS A 745 -28.00 2.73 -37.44
C LYS A 745 -28.97 3.78 -36.88
N ASN A 746 -30.26 3.49 -36.95
CA ASN A 746 -31.33 4.40 -36.53
C ASN A 746 -31.58 4.40 -35.02
N TYR A 747 -30.95 3.50 -34.26
CA TYR A 747 -31.17 3.41 -32.82
C TYR A 747 -30.38 4.50 -32.10
N LYS A 748 -30.93 5.01 -31.01
CA LYS A 748 -30.21 5.96 -30.15
C LYS A 748 -29.01 5.26 -29.51
N PHE A 749 -27.87 5.92 -29.50
CA PHE A 749 -26.65 5.42 -28.86
C PHE A 749 -26.48 6.08 -27.49
N LEU A 750 -26.37 5.25 -26.45
CA LEU A 750 -26.12 5.68 -25.08
C LEU A 750 -24.61 5.85 -24.86
N ASP A 751 -24.12 7.09 -24.95
CA ASP A 751 -22.71 7.39 -24.73
C ASP A 751 -22.41 7.60 -23.24
N VAL A 752 -21.94 6.51 -22.63
CA VAL A 752 -21.66 6.43 -21.19
C VAL A 752 -20.32 7.07 -20.80
N GLU A 753 -19.34 7.11 -21.71
CA GLU A 753 -17.97 7.56 -21.40
C GLU A 753 -17.73 9.01 -21.85
N GLY A 754 -18.12 9.35 -23.09
CA GLY A 754 -17.87 10.67 -23.67
C GLY A 754 -18.85 11.72 -23.16
N LYS A 755 -20.15 11.45 -23.28
CA LYS A 755 -21.23 12.39 -22.89
C LYS A 755 -21.84 12.13 -21.51
N LYS A 756 -21.57 10.97 -20.90
CA LYS A 756 -22.13 10.57 -19.58
C LYS A 756 -23.66 10.56 -19.55
N GLU A 757 -24.28 10.05 -20.61
CA GLU A 757 -25.74 10.04 -20.83
C GLU A 757 -26.50 8.99 -19.99
N PHE A 758 -25.80 8.24 -19.15
CA PHE A 758 -26.38 7.25 -18.26
C PHE A 758 -26.07 7.57 -16.79
N LYS A 759 -27.11 7.94 -16.05
CA LYS A 759 -27.10 8.28 -14.61
C LYS A 759 -28.15 7.43 -13.88
N PRO A 760 -28.12 7.35 -12.53
CA PRO A 760 -29.16 6.63 -11.78
C PRO A 760 -30.56 7.06 -12.23
N PHE A 761 -31.40 6.10 -12.60
CA PHE A 761 -32.76 6.32 -13.11
C PHE A 761 -32.90 7.19 -14.37
N ASN A 762 -31.82 7.65 -15.01
CA ASN A 762 -31.90 8.61 -16.10
C ASN A 762 -31.09 8.16 -17.32
N LEU A 763 -31.78 8.09 -18.47
CA LEU A 763 -31.24 7.79 -19.79
C LEU A 763 -31.50 8.99 -20.69
N LEU A 764 -30.43 9.64 -21.17
CA LEU A 764 -30.53 10.77 -22.09
C LEU A 764 -29.67 10.55 -23.34
N PRO A 765 -29.90 9.50 -24.14
CA PRO A 765 -29.15 9.31 -25.37
C PRO A 765 -29.55 10.38 -26.39
N THR A 766 -28.60 11.23 -26.78
CA THR A 766 -28.88 12.41 -27.63
C THR A 766 -28.71 12.16 -29.13
N LEU A 767 -27.96 11.14 -29.52
CA LEU A 767 -27.63 10.85 -30.92
C LEU A 767 -28.04 9.44 -31.33
N THR A 768 -28.30 9.24 -32.61
CA THR A 768 -28.35 7.90 -33.19
C THR A 768 -26.95 7.34 -33.42
N TRP A 769 -26.85 6.03 -33.64
CA TRP A 769 -25.59 5.39 -34.03
C TRP A 769 -25.04 5.96 -35.33
N GLU A 770 -25.89 6.20 -36.32
CA GLU A 770 -25.50 6.84 -37.58
C GLU A 770 -24.89 8.23 -37.36
N GLN A 771 -25.56 9.09 -36.58
CA GLN A 771 -25.04 10.42 -36.25
C GLN A 771 -23.71 10.34 -35.48
N THR A 772 -23.58 9.34 -34.60
CA THR A 772 -22.33 9.09 -33.87
C THR A 772 -21.19 8.71 -34.82
N ILE A 773 -21.45 7.83 -35.79
CA ILE A 773 -20.49 7.45 -36.83
C ILE A 773 -20.08 8.67 -37.65
N ASP A 774 -21.03 9.50 -38.07
CA ASP A 774 -20.74 10.68 -38.90
C ASP A 774 -19.88 11.72 -38.17
N ILE A 775 -20.14 11.96 -36.88
CA ILE A 775 -19.29 12.82 -36.05
C ILE A 775 -17.88 12.24 -35.92
N MET A 776 -17.75 10.91 -35.77
CA MET A 776 -16.44 10.27 -35.71
C MET A 776 -15.70 10.38 -37.05
N ARG A 777 -16.36 10.13 -38.19
CA ARG A 777 -15.79 10.30 -39.54
C ARG A 777 -15.18 11.69 -39.74
N GLN A 778 -15.90 12.74 -39.35
CA GLN A 778 -15.42 14.13 -39.45
C GLN A 778 -14.20 14.41 -38.56
N LYS A 779 -14.08 13.74 -37.41
CA LYS A 779 -12.89 13.82 -36.54
C LYS A 779 -11.69 13.03 -37.10
N PHE A 780 -11.90 12.03 -37.96
CA PHE A 780 -10.80 11.31 -38.62
C PHE A 780 -10.18 12.08 -39.78
N THR A 781 -11.01 12.73 -40.60
CA THR A 781 -10.55 13.48 -41.78
C THR A 781 -9.68 14.70 -41.42
N SER A 782 -9.69 15.13 -40.15
CA SER A 782 -8.94 16.28 -39.62
C SER A 782 -7.64 15.93 -38.88
N ARG A 783 -7.25 14.64 -38.76
CA ARG A 783 -6.04 14.21 -38.04
C ARG A 783 -4.87 13.87 -38.98
N LYS A 784 -3.63 14.14 -38.53
CA LYS A 784 -2.40 13.73 -39.25
C LYS A 784 -2.34 12.19 -39.43
N PRO A 785 -1.83 11.68 -40.58
CA PRO A 785 -1.61 10.26 -40.78
C PRO A 785 -0.68 9.70 -39.69
N GLY A 786 -1.11 8.64 -38.99
CA GLY A 786 -0.33 7.97 -37.93
C GLY A 786 -0.90 8.07 -36.51
N ALA A 787 -1.88 8.94 -36.25
CA ALA A 787 -2.54 9.04 -34.93
C ALA A 787 -3.72 8.05 -34.81
N GLN A 788 -3.46 6.74 -34.87
CA GLN A 788 -4.50 5.73 -34.57
C GLN A 788 -4.68 5.60 -33.05
N GLY A 789 -5.71 6.24 -32.50
CA GLY A 789 -6.18 5.99 -31.13
C GLY A 789 -6.79 4.59 -30.99
N ARG A 790 -6.66 3.98 -29.80
CA ARG A 790 -7.06 2.59 -29.48
C ARG A 790 -8.57 2.27 -29.58
N ASN A 791 -9.46 3.25 -29.77
CA ASN A 791 -10.93 3.11 -29.65
C ASN A 791 -11.71 3.63 -30.86
N ASN A 792 -11.20 3.39 -32.06
CA ASN A 792 -11.70 4.05 -33.25
C ASN A 792 -12.65 3.13 -34.02
N ILE A 793 -13.95 3.42 -33.95
CA ILE A 793 -14.97 2.87 -34.85
C ILE A 793 -14.49 3.14 -36.27
N ASP A 794 -14.59 2.15 -37.15
CA ASP A 794 -14.13 2.34 -38.51
C ASP A 794 -15.01 3.35 -39.27
N SER A 795 -14.54 3.79 -40.43
CA SER A 795 -15.26 4.74 -41.28
C SER A 795 -16.61 4.23 -41.76
N GLU A 796 -16.98 2.98 -41.52
CA GLU A 796 -18.28 2.40 -41.92
C GLU A 796 -19.20 2.16 -40.72
N GLY A 797 -18.70 2.33 -39.50
CA GLY A 797 -19.48 2.09 -38.28
C GLY A 797 -19.37 0.67 -37.73
N ASN A 798 -18.58 -0.20 -38.38
CA ASN A 798 -18.47 -1.61 -38.00
C ASN A 798 -17.70 -1.76 -36.66
N VAL A 799 -18.08 -2.79 -35.91
CA VAL A 799 -17.60 -3.04 -34.54
C VAL A 799 -16.98 -4.43 -34.41
N GLY A 800 -16.04 -4.63 -33.51
CA GLY A 800 -15.42 -5.94 -33.29
C GLY A 800 -16.40 -7.01 -32.81
N TYR A 801 -17.35 -6.61 -31.96
CA TYR A 801 -18.41 -7.49 -31.46
C TYR A 801 -19.76 -6.77 -31.44
N LEU A 802 -20.78 -7.44 -31.98
CA LEU A 802 -22.18 -7.02 -31.94
C LEU A 802 -23.01 -8.17 -31.35
N PRO A 803 -23.66 -7.99 -30.18
CA PRO A 803 -24.58 -8.99 -29.63
C PRO A 803 -25.89 -9.06 -30.46
N ASP A 804 -26.74 -10.03 -30.13
CA ASP A 804 -28.07 -10.12 -30.73
C ASP A 804 -28.86 -8.81 -30.54
N ILE A 805 -29.52 -8.34 -31.61
CA ILE A 805 -30.26 -7.07 -31.64
C ILE A 805 -31.41 -7.07 -30.64
N HIS A 806 -31.93 -8.25 -30.26
CA HIS A 806 -32.90 -8.41 -29.18
C HIS A 806 -32.52 -7.63 -27.92
N PHE A 807 -31.23 -7.57 -27.55
CA PHE A 807 -30.77 -6.87 -26.35
C PHE A 807 -30.87 -5.33 -26.44
N PHE A 808 -30.98 -4.77 -27.65
CA PHE A 808 -31.15 -3.34 -27.86
C PHE A 808 -32.63 -2.92 -27.94
N ARG A 809 -33.54 -3.87 -28.20
CA ARG A 809 -34.97 -3.57 -28.48
C ARG A 809 -35.87 -3.56 -27.26
N GLY A 810 -36.88 -2.70 -27.28
CA GLY A 810 -38.04 -2.73 -26.36
C GLY A 810 -37.68 -2.73 -24.87
N GLU A 811 -38.53 -3.39 -24.08
CA GLU A 811 -38.45 -3.45 -22.62
C GLU A 811 -37.17 -4.11 -22.12
N LYS A 812 -36.46 -3.41 -21.23
CA LYS A 812 -35.24 -3.87 -20.56
C LYS A 812 -34.88 -2.99 -19.36
N LEU A 813 -34.16 -3.58 -18.43
CA LEU A 813 -33.37 -2.86 -17.44
C LEU A 813 -31.94 -2.73 -17.95
N LEU A 814 -31.41 -1.51 -18.01
CA LEU A 814 -30.00 -1.27 -18.28
C LEU A 814 -29.23 -1.12 -16.97
N VAL A 815 -28.05 -1.72 -16.88
CA VAL A 815 -27.14 -1.59 -15.73
C VAL A 815 -25.71 -1.37 -16.22
N LYS A 816 -25.00 -0.43 -15.63
CA LYS A 816 -23.62 -0.06 -16.00
C LYS A 816 -22.60 -0.66 -15.02
N LYS A 817 -21.46 -1.14 -15.52
CA LYS A 817 -20.32 -1.59 -14.69
C LYS A 817 -19.70 -0.47 -13.85
N GLY A 818 -19.61 0.73 -14.40
CA GLY A 818 -18.96 1.88 -13.75
C GLY A 818 -19.87 2.56 -12.72
N LEU A 819 -19.33 2.76 -11.52
CA LEU A 819 -19.98 3.44 -10.41
C LEU A 819 -19.86 4.96 -10.52
N GLN A 820 -20.83 5.69 -9.97
CA GLN A 820 -20.73 7.15 -9.82
C GLN A 820 -19.71 7.45 -8.73
N ALA A 821 -18.46 7.63 -9.15
CA ALA A 821 -17.39 7.92 -8.22
C ALA A 821 -17.80 9.11 -7.33
N LYS A 822 -18.25 10.24 -7.91
CA LYS A 822 -18.51 11.50 -7.20
C LYS A 822 -19.67 11.46 -6.20
N GLU A 823 -20.53 10.46 -6.33
CA GLU A 823 -21.76 10.29 -5.54
C GLU A 823 -21.66 8.98 -4.75
N ASP A 824 -20.65 8.88 -3.87
CA ASP A 824 -20.51 7.78 -2.91
C ASP A 824 -20.60 6.36 -3.49
N PHE A 825 -20.10 6.14 -4.70
CA PHE A 825 -20.16 4.82 -5.39
C PHE A 825 -21.59 4.33 -5.67
N LYS A 826 -22.56 5.23 -5.88
CA LYS A 826 -23.88 4.85 -6.40
C LYS A 826 -23.73 4.07 -7.70
N ALA A 827 -24.38 2.90 -7.77
CA ALA A 827 -24.49 2.15 -9.02
C ALA A 827 -25.50 2.84 -9.96
N VAL A 828 -25.53 2.41 -11.21
CA VAL A 828 -26.29 3.09 -12.26
C VAL A 828 -27.14 2.08 -13.01
N ALA A 829 -28.44 2.18 -12.81
CA ALA A 829 -29.44 1.41 -13.51
C ALA A 829 -30.63 2.29 -13.94
N ALA A 830 -31.28 1.93 -15.05
CA ALA A 830 -32.49 2.59 -15.51
C ALA A 830 -33.36 1.64 -16.34
N TYR A 831 -34.67 1.75 -16.18
CA TYR A 831 -35.65 0.98 -16.93
C TYR A 831 -36.02 1.72 -18.22
N THR A 832 -36.11 1.01 -19.35
CA THR A 832 -36.56 1.58 -20.62
C THR A 832 -37.34 0.59 -21.46
N ASN A 833 -38.25 1.13 -22.29
CA ASN A 833 -38.94 0.41 -23.36
C ASN A 833 -38.57 0.95 -24.76
N GLU A 834 -37.59 1.84 -24.85
CA GLU A 834 -37.10 2.39 -26.13
C GLU A 834 -35.98 1.52 -26.72
N ASP A 835 -35.86 1.50 -28.04
CA ASP A 835 -34.73 0.89 -28.74
C ASP A 835 -33.45 1.74 -28.53
N VAL A 836 -32.46 1.18 -27.85
CA VAL A 836 -31.22 1.90 -27.45
C VAL A 836 -30.02 0.97 -27.56
N ILE A 837 -28.95 1.47 -28.19
CA ILE A 837 -27.64 0.82 -28.28
C ILE A 837 -26.73 1.32 -27.16
N PHE A 838 -25.87 0.44 -26.67
CA PHE A 838 -24.88 0.73 -25.64
C PHE A 838 -23.63 -0.14 -25.85
N THR A 839 -22.55 0.19 -25.16
CA THR A 839 -21.28 -0.57 -25.22
C THR A 839 -21.28 -1.72 -24.21
N ALA A 840 -20.31 -2.62 -24.31
CA ALA A 840 -20.11 -3.75 -23.38
C ALA A 840 -19.87 -3.35 -21.90
N THR A 841 -19.73 -2.05 -21.61
CA THR A 841 -19.70 -1.52 -20.24
C THR A 841 -21.10 -1.40 -19.59
N VAL A 842 -22.15 -1.60 -20.39
CA VAL A 842 -23.56 -1.66 -19.98
C VAL A 842 -24.12 -3.03 -20.36
N CYS A 843 -24.95 -3.57 -19.49
CA CYS A 843 -25.70 -4.80 -19.69
C CYS A 843 -27.20 -4.49 -19.73
N ALA A 844 -27.91 -5.15 -20.64
CA ALA A 844 -29.36 -5.22 -20.61
C ALA A 844 -29.81 -6.51 -19.93
N ILE A 845 -30.76 -6.40 -19.01
CA ILE A 845 -31.52 -7.52 -18.43
C ILE A 845 -32.94 -7.44 -19.00
N LYS A 846 -33.39 -8.51 -19.66
CA LYS A 846 -34.71 -8.55 -20.29
C LYS A 846 -35.21 -9.97 -20.54
N PRO A 847 -36.50 -10.18 -20.86
CA PRO A 847 -37.03 -11.50 -21.17
C PRO A 847 -36.31 -12.18 -22.34
N ILE A 848 -36.23 -13.51 -22.31
CA ILE A 848 -35.73 -14.32 -23.43
C ILE A 848 -36.56 -14.04 -24.69
N ALA A 849 -35.89 -14.06 -25.86
CA ALA A 849 -36.54 -13.82 -27.14
C ALA A 849 -37.70 -14.80 -27.37
N GLY A 850 -38.90 -14.27 -27.63
CA GLY A 850 -40.13 -15.05 -27.83
C GLY A 850 -41.10 -15.03 -26.65
N ASN A 851 -40.66 -14.65 -25.44
CA ASN A 851 -41.54 -14.44 -24.30
C ASN A 851 -42.14 -13.02 -24.33
N ILE A 852 -43.43 -12.91 -23.98
CA ILE A 852 -44.17 -11.64 -23.96
C ILE A 852 -43.88 -10.91 -22.64
N SER A 853 -43.61 -9.61 -22.73
CA SER A 853 -43.55 -8.68 -21.58
C SER A 853 -44.88 -8.70 -20.80
N SER A 854 -44.81 -8.96 -19.49
CA SER A 854 -45.96 -8.91 -18.58
C SER A 854 -45.81 -7.74 -17.59
N VAL A 855 -46.93 -7.30 -17.00
CA VAL A 855 -46.91 -6.28 -15.93
C VAL A 855 -46.02 -6.71 -14.76
N GLU A 856 -45.96 -8.01 -14.49
CA GLU A 856 -45.10 -8.59 -13.45
C GLU A 856 -43.61 -8.43 -13.80
N ILE A 857 -43.22 -8.69 -15.06
CA ILE A 857 -41.85 -8.47 -15.55
C ILE A 857 -41.49 -6.98 -15.48
N SER A 858 -42.37 -6.08 -15.94
CA SER A 858 -42.13 -4.64 -15.83
C SER A 858 -41.93 -4.21 -14.38
N THR A 859 -42.74 -4.76 -13.46
CA THR A 859 -42.65 -4.50 -12.03
C THR A 859 -41.33 -5.01 -11.45
N LEU A 860 -40.90 -6.21 -11.85
CA LEU A 860 -39.62 -6.79 -11.46
C LEU A 860 -38.45 -5.94 -11.95
N LEU A 861 -38.37 -5.63 -13.24
CA LEU A 861 -37.28 -4.83 -13.82
C LEU A 861 -37.16 -3.45 -13.17
N LYS A 862 -38.29 -2.81 -12.85
CA LYS A 862 -38.29 -1.52 -12.13
C LYS A 862 -37.91 -1.67 -10.66
N SER A 863 -38.37 -2.72 -9.97
CA SER A 863 -37.95 -3.02 -8.59
C SER A 863 -36.44 -3.26 -8.51
N LEU A 864 -35.88 -3.99 -9.48
CA LEU A 864 -34.43 -4.19 -9.60
C LEU A 864 -33.69 -2.86 -9.86
N ALA A 865 -34.26 -1.97 -10.68
CA ALA A 865 -33.70 -0.64 -10.88
C ALA A 865 -33.67 0.19 -9.58
N ALA A 866 -34.73 0.13 -8.77
CA ALA A 866 -34.79 0.78 -7.47
C ALA A 866 -33.69 0.26 -6.54
N ILE A 867 -33.56 -1.07 -6.41
CA ILE A 867 -32.57 -1.70 -5.54
C ILE A 867 -31.16 -1.34 -5.99
N ILE A 868 -30.82 -1.51 -7.29
CA ILE A 868 -29.46 -1.27 -7.78
C ILE A 868 -29.00 0.17 -7.54
N ASN A 869 -29.87 1.17 -7.69
CA ASN A 869 -29.50 2.58 -7.48
C ASN A 869 -29.47 3.01 -6.00
N SER A 870 -29.81 2.13 -5.06
CA SER A 870 -29.96 2.46 -3.63
C SER A 870 -28.63 2.49 -2.85
N ARG A 871 -28.61 3.17 -1.69
CA ARG A 871 -27.48 3.13 -0.75
C ARG A 871 -27.28 1.72 -0.17
N PHE A 872 -28.37 0.99 -0.01
CA PHE A 872 -28.34 -0.42 0.40
C PHE A 872 -27.52 -1.29 -0.58
N PHE A 873 -27.72 -1.12 -1.88
CA PHE A 873 -26.93 -1.84 -2.88
C PHE A 873 -25.46 -1.39 -2.90
N THR A 874 -25.20 -0.09 -2.74
CA THR A 874 -23.83 0.42 -2.56
C THR A 874 -23.13 -0.25 -1.37
N TYR A 875 -23.80 -0.36 -0.21
CA TYR A 875 -23.29 -1.08 0.97
C TYR A 875 -22.94 -2.54 0.62
N TYR A 876 -23.86 -3.25 -0.03
CA TYR A 876 -23.69 -4.65 -0.39
C TYR A 876 -22.48 -4.86 -1.33
N VAL A 877 -22.38 -4.06 -2.40
CA VAL A 877 -21.29 -4.17 -3.37
C VAL A 877 -19.96 -3.78 -2.74
N PHE A 878 -19.93 -2.73 -1.92
CA PHE A 878 -18.72 -2.31 -1.22
C PHE A 878 -18.12 -3.46 -0.39
N ASN A 879 -18.99 -4.30 0.18
CA ASN A 879 -18.62 -5.45 0.99
C ASN A 879 -18.43 -6.76 0.20
N THR A 880 -18.64 -6.80 -1.13
CA THR A 880 -18.57 -8.05 -1.91
C THR A 880 -17.81 -7.96 -3.23
N SER A 881 -17.65 -6.78 -3.82
CA SER A 881 -17.02 -6.61 -5.13
C SER A 881 -15.52 -6.83 -5.09
N SER A 882 -15.00 -7.48 -6.12
CA SER A 882 -13.56 -7.69 -6.32
C SER A 882 -12.77 -6.40 -6.56
N SER A 883 -13.40 -5.34 -7.06
CA SER A 883 -12.71 -4.15 -7.56
C SER A 883 -13.18 -2.85 -6.90
N ALA A 884 -14.47 -2.72 -6.62
CA ALA A 884 -15.00 -1.53 -5.93
C ALA A 884 -14.38 -1.41 -4.52
N GLY A 885 -13.90 -0.21 -4.17
CA GLY A 885 -13.23 0.04 -2.89
C GLY A 885 -11.77 -0.42 -2.81
N VAL A 886 -11.20 -0.97 -3.90
CA VAL A 886 -9.80 -1.44 -3.95
C VAL A 886 -9.01 -0.76 -5.06
N ASP A 887 -9.30 -1.04 -6.33
CA ASP A 887 -8.46 -0.60 -7.46
C ASP A 887 -9.23 0.26 -8.46
N ARG A 888 -10.53 0.01 -8.66
CA ARG A 888 -11.34 0.70 -9.67
C ARG A 888 -12.76 0.94 -9.17
N THR A 889 -13.38 2.01 -9.64
CA THR A 889 -14.81 2.30 -9.42
C THR A 889 -15.69 1.54 -10.43
N ARG A 890 -15.52 0.22 -10.49
CA ARG A 890 -16.23 -0.67 -11.42
C ARG A 890 -16.61 -1.98 -10.73
N ILE A 891 -17.69 -2.59 -11.20
CA ILE A 891 -18.25 -3.86 -10.71
C ILE A 891 -18.48 -4.76 -11.93
N ASP A 892 -18.27 -6.07 -11.76
CA ASP A 892 -18.65 -7.05 -12.77
C ASP A 892 -20.12 -7.45 -12.67
N PHE A 893 -20.73 -7.82 -13.80
CA PHE A 893 -22.17 -8.08 -13.84
C PHE A 893 -22.59 -9.25 -12.94
N GLU A 894 -21.78 -10.32 -12.86
CA GLU A 894 -22.03 -11.44 -11.96
C GLU A 894 -22.05 -11.00 -10.48
N GLU A 895 -21.25 -10.01 -10.11
CA GLU A 895 -21.26 -9.46 -8.74
C GLU A 895 -22.55 -8.67 -8.48
N ILE A 896 -23.05 -7.93 -9.47
CA ILE A 896 -24.36 -7.25 -9.43
C ILE A 896 -25.47 -8.29 -9.29
N PHE A 897 -25.44 -9.36 -10.10
CA PHE A 897 -26.47 -10.39 -10.08
C PHE A 897 -26.50 -11.17 -8.76
N SER A 898 -25.38 -11.24 -8.05
CA SER A 898 -25.30 -11.87 -6.74
C SER A 898 -26.02 -11.09 -5.62
N ALA A 899 -26.43 -9.84 -5.86
CA ALA A 899 -27.04 -8.99 -4.84
C ALA A 899 -28.45 -9.46 -4.45
N PRO A 900 -28.85 -9.32 -3.18
CA PRO A 900 -30.18 -9.68 -2.72
C PRO A 900 -31.23 -8.80 -3.41
N ALA A 901 -32.37 -9.39 -3.76
CA ALA A 901 -33.43 -8.68 -4.46
C ALA A 901 -34.82 -9.02 -3.90
N LEU A 902 -35.75 -8.08 -4.07
CA LEU A 902 -37.17 -8.25 -3.79
C LEU A 902 -37.96 -7.52 -4.87
N CYS A 903 -39.11 -8.06 -5.25
CA CYS A 903 -40.03 -7.43 -6.19
C CYS A 903 -41.21 -6.81 -5.43
N HIS A 904 -41.48 -5.52 -5.61
CA HIS A 904 -42.61 -4.85 -4.96
C HIS A 904 -43.22 -3.74 -5.84
N PRO A 905 -44.56 -3.70 -6.02
CA PRO A 905 -45.22 -2.69 -6.85
C PRO A 905 -44.90 -1.23 -6.48
N ASP A 906 -44.82 -0.90 -5.19
CA ASP A 906 -44.46 0.45 -4.73
C ASP A 906 -43.10 0.91 -5.26
N LEU A 907 -42.08 0.03 -5.26
CA LEU A 907 -40.76 0.36 -5.80
C LEU A 907 -40.86 0.67 -7.31
N ALA A 908 -41.62 -0.14 -8.04
CA ALA A 908 -41.84 0.09 -9.46
C ALA A 908 -42.55 1.44 -9.72
N SER A 909 -43.55 1.78 -8.90
CA SER A 909 -44.25 3.07 -8.99
C SER A 909 -43.34 4.26 -8.69
N MET A 910 -42.49 4.16 -7.66
CA MET A 910 -41.51 5.20 -7.34
C MET A 910 -40.50 5.40 -8.48
N VAL A 911 -40.03 4.32 -9.10
CA VAL A 911 -39.16 4.40 -10.29
C VAL A 911 -39.85 5.11 -11.45
N ASP A 912 -41.12 4.80 -11.73
CA ASP A 912 -41.87 5.51 -12.78
C ASP A 912 -41.98 7.01 -12.49
N GLN A 913 -42.21 7.40 -11.23
CA GLN A 913 -42.25 8.80 -10.80
C GLN A 913 -40.90 9.48 -10.99
N ILE A 914 -39.81 8.87 -10.49
CA ILE A 914 -38.44 9.40 -10.58
C ILE A 914 -38.02 9.58 -12.05
N GLN A 915 -38.19 8.55 -12.90
CA GLN A 915 -37.84 8.65 -14.32
C GLN A 915 -38.74 9.67 -15.04
N GLY A 916 -40.00 9.82 -14.63
CA GLY A 916 -40.91 10.85 -15.12
C GLY A 916 -40.45 12.27 -14.81
N LEU A 917 -39.96 12.52 -13.59
CA LEU A 917 -39.36 13.80 -13.20
C LEU A 917 -38.08 14.06 -13.97
N TYR A 918 -37.19 13.07 -14.13
CA TYR A 918 -35.99 13.25 -14.94
C TYR A 918 -36.29 13.61 -16.39
N LYS A 919 -37.34 13.04 -17.01
CA LYS A 919 -37.79 13.45 -18.35
C LYS A 919 -38.16 14.93 -18.42
N ARG A 920 -38.79 15.49 -17.37
CA ARG A 920 -39.11 16.92 -17.28
C ARG A 920 -37.84 17.74 -17.08
N ILE A 921 -36.98 17.34 -16.14
CA ILE A 921 -35.70 18.00 -15.84
C ILE A 921 -34.82 18.11 -17.09
N ASN A 922 -34.73 17.05 -17.88
CA ASN A 922 -33.91 17.01 -19.09
C ASN A 922 -34.37 18.00 -20.19
N THR A 923 -35.54 18.64 -20.04
CA THR A 923 -36.06 19.67 -20.97
C THR A 923 -35.82 21.11 -20.49
N LEU A 924 -35.27 21.30 -19.29
CA LEU A 924 -35.10 22.60 -18.63
C LEU A 924 -33.62 23.05 -18.63
N ASP A 925 -33.39 24.36 -18.51
CA ASP A 925 -32.05 24.92 -18.26
C ASP A 925 -31.69 24.82 -16.78
N PHE A 926 -30.40 24.65 -16.46
CA PHE A 926 -29.90 24.44 -15.10
C PHE A 926 -30.15 25.64 -14.16
N ASN A 927 -30.26 26.85 -14.73
CA ASN A 927 -30.54 28.08 -13.97
C ASN A 927 -32.04 28.34 -13.74
N ASP A 928 -32.91 27.45 -14.20
CA ASP A 928 -34.36 27.56 -13.98
C ASP A 928 -34.70 27.19 -12.54
N TYR A 929 -35.49 28.02 -11.84
CA TYR A 929 -35.99 27.70 -10.50
C TYR A 929 -36.75 26.35 -10.48
N ASN A 930 -37.47 26.05 -11.56
CA ASN A 930 -38.20 24.78 -11.71
C ASN A 930 -37.25 23.57 -11.76
N TYR A 931 -35.99 23.75 -12.21
CA TYR A 931 -35.00 22.69 -12.19
C TYR A 931 -34.68 22.28 -10.75
N LEU A 932 -34.41 23.26 -9.87
CA LEU A 932 -34.03 23.02 -8.47
C LEU A 932 -35.17 22.35 -7.69
N GLU A 933 -36.41 22.79 -7.90
CA GLU A 933 -37.59 22.20 -7.24
C GLU A 933 -37.82 20.75 -7.67
N LEU A 934 -37.75 20.45 -8.99
CA LEU A 934 -37.88 19.08 -9.48
C LEU A 934 -36.73 18.18 -9.04
N ALA A 935 -35.51 18.71 -8.94
CA ALA A 935 -34.36 17.97 -8.43
C ALA A 935 -34.53 17.62 -6.94
N ASP A 936 -35.08 18.54 -6.13
CA ASP A 936 -35.43 18.27 -4.73
C ASP A 936 -36.54 17.22 -4.59
N GLU A 937 -37.56 17.26 -5.46
CA GLU A 937 -38.61 16.24 -5.50
C GLU A 937 -38.06 14.85 -5.84
N VAL A 938 -37.12 14.77 -6.79
CA VAL A 938 -36.40 13.53 -7.10
C VAL A 938 -35.64 13.02 -5.87
N ASN A 939 -34.89 13.88 -5.18
CA ASN A 939 -34.15 13.48 -3.97
C ASN A 939 -35.08 12.92 -2.89
N LYS A 940 -36.23 13.56 -2.65
CA LYS A 940 -37.24 13.07 -1.70
C LYS A 940 -37.81 11.71 -2.10
N LEU A 941 -38.02 11.47 -3.39
CA LEU A 941 -38.48 10.17 -3.88
C LEU A 941 -37.39 9.09 -3.79
N GLU A 942 -36.14 9.43 -4.04
CA GLU A 942 -35.00 8.52 -3.80
C GLU A 942 -34.91 8.14 -2.32
N GLU A 943 -35.10 9.09 -1.39
CA GLU A 943 -35.13 8.82 0.05
C GLU A 943 -36.28 7.90 0.45
N LYS A 944 -37.51 8.16 -0.02
CA LYS A 944 -38.66 7.26 0.20
C LYS A 944 -38.45 5.87 -0.38
N CYS A 945 -37.79 5.79 -1.53
CA CYS A 945 -37.43 4.52 -2.16
C CYS A 945 -36.45 3.75 -1.26
N GLN A 946 -35.44 4.43 -0.70
CA GLN A 946 -34.51 3.85 0.26
C GLN A 946 -35.21 3.38 1.54
N GLU A 947 -36.12 4.16 2.12
CA GLU A 947 -36.92 3.77 3.28
C GLU A 947 -37.73 2.51 3.00
N LYS A 948 -38.41 2.46 1.84
CA LYS A 948 -39.18 1.28 1.44
C LYS A 948 -38.30 0.05 1.26
N ILE A 949 -37.10 0.19 0.71
CA ILE A 949 -36.13 -0.92 0.60
C ILE A 949 -35.71 -1.40 1.99
N THR A 950 -35.39 -0.48 2.90
CA THR A 950 -35.04 -0.79 4.30
C THR A 950 -36.18 -1.58 4.99
N ASP A 951 -37.44 -1.17 4.80
CA ASP A 951 -38.61 -1.88 5.33
C ASP A 951 -38.76 -3.28 4.74
N LEU A 952 -38.63 -3.42 3.42
CA LEU A 952 -38.78 -4.70 2.73
C LEU A 952 -37.73 -5.74 3.14
N PHE A 953 -36.50 -5.29 3.42
CA PHE A 953 -35.42 -6.13 3.93
C PHE A 953 -35.38 -6.22 5.45
N GLU A 954 -36.37 -5.66 6.16
CA GLU A 954 -36.46 -5.62 7.62
C GLU A 954 -35.14 -5.15 8.26
N VAL A 955 -34.54 -4.11 7.69
CA VAL A 955 -33.24 -3.58 8.13
C VAL A 955 -33.41 -2.92 9.50
N SER A 956 -32.70 -3.46 10.49
CA SER A 956 -32.71 -2.96 11.86
C SER A 956 -31.98 -1.61 11.98
N THR A 957 -32.17 -0.91 13.10
CA THR A 957 -31.48 0.36 13.38
C THR A 957 -29.94 0.22 13.42
N ILE A 958 -29.44 -0.95 13.84
CA ILE A 958 -28.01 -1.26 13.85
C ILE A 958 -27.52 -1.41 12.40
N GLU A 959 -28.21 -2.22 11.60
CA GLU A 959 -27.84 -2.46 10.19
C GLU A 959 -27.93 -1.18 9.35
N GLN A 960 -28.95 -0.35 9.57
CA GLN A 960 -29.05 0.96 8.93
C GLN A 960 -27.82 1.84 9.26
N SER A 961 -27.36 1.81 10.51
CA SER A 961 -26.15 2.53 10.91
C SER A 961 -24.89 2.02 10.17
N LEU A 962 -24.82 0.73 9.81
CA LEU A 962 -23.71 0.16 9.02
C LEU A 962 -23.76 0.59 7.55
N ILE A 963 -24.96 0.64 6.96
CA ILE A 963 -25.18 1.19 5.61
C ILE A 963 -24.69 2.64 5.57
N ASP A 964 -25.13 3.43 6.55
CA ASP A 964 -24.78 4.85 6.63
C ASP A 964 -23.29 5.06 6.84
N TYR A 965 -22.66 4.29 7.73
CA TYR A 965 -21.22 4.35 7.95
C TYR A 965 -20.43 4.06 6.66
N SER A 966 -20.85 3.07 5.89
CA SER A 966 -20.16 2.71 4.65
C SER A 966 -20.18 3.85 3.63
N THR A 967 -21.33 4.50 3.44
CA THR A 967 -21.50 5.59 2.47
C THR A 967 -20.99 6.94 2.97
N GLU A 968 -21.09 7.22 4.26
CA GLU A 968 -20.79 8.54 4.83
C GLU A 968 -19.38 8.66 5.41
N ILE A 969 -18.76 7.53 5.81
CA ILE A 969 -17.44 7.49 6.44
C ILE A 969 -16.47 6.63 5.63
N ALA A 970 -16.74 5.34 5.44
CA ALA A 970 -15.75 4.40 4.88
C ALA A 970 -15.36 4.72 3.43
N ILE A 971 -16.34 4.96 2.55
CA ILE A 971 -16.09 5.35 1.16
C ILE A 971 -15.36 6.70 1.07
N PRO A 972 -15.76 7.75 1.82
CA PRO A 972 -14.99 9.00 1.89
C PRO A 972 -13.56 8.87 2.41
N ILE A 973 -13.29 7.99 3.40
CA ILE A 973 -11.92 7.70 3.88
C ILE A 973 -11.07 7.17 2.73
N LEU A 974 -11.56 6.17 2.00
CA LEU A 974 -10.85 5.59 0.86
C LEU A 974 -10.54 6.64 -0.22
N LYS A 975 -11.43 7.62 -0.37
CA LYS A 975 -11.29 8.68 -1.37
C LYS A 975 -10.41 9.84 -0.92
N ARG A 976 -9.80 9.79 0.26
CA ARG A 976 -8.93 10.86 0.78
C ARG A 976 -9.58 12.25 0.64
N ALA A 977 -10.85 12.35 1.05
CA ALA A 977 -11.71 13.50 0.75
C ALA A 977 -11.10 14.87 1.14
N GLU A 978 -10.24 14.92 2.17
CA GLU A 978 -9.47 16.12 2.56
C GLU A 978 -8.40 16.54 1.54
N GLU A 979 -7.65 15.60 0.95
CA GLU A 979 -6.60 15.92 -0.03
C GLU A 979 -7.21 16.41 -1.35
N THR A 980 -8.39 15.89 -1.71
CA THR A 980 -8.96 16.06 -3.05
C THR A 980 -10.23 16.92 -3.11
N GLY A 981 -10.71 17.46 -1.98
CA GLY A 981 -11.95 18.24 -1.92
C GLY A 981 -13.20 17.43 -2.32
N TYR A 982 -13.17 16.12 -2.13
CA TYR A 982 -14.14 15.20 -2.72
C TYR A 982 -15.45 15.14 -1.91
N GLY A 983 -16.59 15.21 -2.59
CA GLY A 983 -17.91 14.98 -1.99
C GLY A 983 -18.39 16.05 -0.99
N GLY A 984 -17.64 17.14 -0.78
CA GLY A 984 -18.02 18.25 0.11
C GLY A 984 -18.14 17.89 1.60
N ARG A 985 -17.91 16.63 1.98
CA ARG A 985 -17.99 16.11 3.36
C ARG A 985 -16.59 15.97 3.93
N ASN A 986 -16.20 16.88 4.81
CA ASN A 986 -14.97 16.71 5.57
C ASN A 986 -15.23 15.75 6.76
N ILE A 987 -14.86 14.48 6.59
CA ILE A 987 -14.98 13.42 7.61
C ILE A 987 -13.96 13.53 8.75
N PHE A 988 -12.89 14.30 8.55
CA PHE A 988 -11.88 14.64 9.56
C PHE A 988 -12.16 16.02 10.18
N LYS A 989 -13.30 16.65 9.85
CA LYS A 989 -13.76 17.90 10.45
C LYS A 989 -13.90 17.73 11.96
N MET A 990 -13.43 18.74 12.69
CA MET A 990 -13.68 18.91 14.11
C MET A 990 -15.17 19.21 14.36
N LEU A 991 -15.72 18.55 15.35
CA LEU A 991 -17.07 18.76 15.86
C LEU A 991 -17.02 19.88 16.91
N SER A 992 -17.97 20.81 16.86
CA SER A 992 -18.01 21.96 17.76
C SER A 992 -19.24 21.94 18.67
N ILE A 993 -19.05 22.34 19.93
CA ILE A 993 -20.15 22.59 20.86
C ILE A 993 -21.02 23.79 20.44
N SER A 994 -20.51 24.69 19.59
CA SER A 994 -21.26 25.85 19.09
C SER A 994 -22.20 25.50 17.92
N ASN A 995 -22.16 24.27 17.42
CA ASN A 995 -22.95 23.83 16.27
C ASN A 995 -23.95 22.74 16.68
N ASP A 996 -25.24 23.03 16.53
CA ASP A 996 -26.32 22.11 16.93
C ASP A 996 -26.34 20.81 16.12
N THR A 997 -25.89 20.84 14.86
CA THR A 997 -25.77 19.62 14.04
C THR A 997 -24.67 18.68 14.55
N ASP A 998 -23.54 19.24 14.99
CA ASP A 998 -22.44 18.47 15.55
C ASP A 998 -22.83 17.90 16.94
N LYS A 999 -23.59 18.67 17.74
CA LYS A 999 -24.19 18.17 18.99
C LYS A 999 -25.14 17.00 18.73
N LEU A 1000 -26.07 17.13 17.79
CA LEU A 1000 -27.02 16.06 17.49
C LEU A 1000 -26.29 14.78 17.05
N TYR A 1001 -25.25 14.92 16.23
CA TYR A 1001 -24.41 13.81 15.80
C TYR A 1001 -23.75 13.08 16.99
N LEU A 1002 -23.20 13.82 17.95
CA LEU A 1002 -22.62 13.24 19.18
C LEU A 1002 -23.69 12.66 20.11
N LYS A 1003 -24.90 13.26 20.13
CA LYS A 1003 -26.05 12.72 20.86
C LYS A 1003 -26.44 11.34 20.35
N ASP A 1004 -26.46 11.15 19.03
CA ASP A 1004 -26.81 9.87 18.41
C ASP A 1004 -25.85 8.75 18.83
N TYR A 1005 -24.57 9.07 18.98
CA TYR A 1005 -23.58 8.16 19.58
C TYR A 1005 -23.91 7.87 21.05
N ALA A 1006 -24.15 8.90 21.87
CA ALA A 1006 -24.42 8.76 23.31
C ALA A 1006 -25.65 7.90 23.59
N ILE A 1007 -26.72 8.10 22.81
CA ILE A 1007 -28.02 7.45 22.99
C ILE A 1007 -27.89 5.93 22.90
N ILE A 1008 -26.97 5.39 22.08
CA ILE A 1008 -26.74 3.94 21.98
C ILE A 1008 -26.36 3.35 23.35
N PHE A 1009 -25.49 4.03 24.10
CA PHE A 1009 -25.11 3.62 25.45
C PHE A 1009 -26.24 3.84 26.44
N VAL A 1010 -26.92 4.99 26.38
CA VAL A 1010 -28.02 5.33 27.28
C VAL A 1010 -29.15 4.31 27.17
N GLU A 1011 -29.58 3.99 25.95
CA GLU A 1011 -30.66 3.03 25.69
C GLU A 1011 -30.30 1.62 26.15
N HIS A 1012 -29.04 1.20 26.01
CA HIS A 1012 -28.59 -0.10 26.50
C HIS A 1012 -28.54 -0.15 28.04
N PHE A 1013 -27.89 0.83 28.67
CA PHE A 1013 -27.60 0.79 30.10
C PHE A 1013 -28.70 1.34 31.00
N LYS A 1014 -29.68 2.09 30.48
CA LYS A 1014 -30.80 2.61 31.29
C LYS A 1014 -31.57 1.49 32.00
N HIS A 1015 -31.76 0.34 31.35
CA HIS A 1015 -32.49 -0.79 31.92
C HIS A 1015 -31.69 -1.48 33.03
N ARG A 1016 -30.37 -1.35 33.02
CA ARG A 1016 -29.47 -1.96 33.99
C ARG A 1016 -29.25 -1.09 35.22
N PHE A 1017 -29.09 0.22 35.05
CA PHE A 1017 -28.63 1.11 36.11
C PHE A 1017 -29.68 2.12 36.59
N ASN A 1018 -30.78 2.37 35.87
CA ASN A 1018 -31.77 3.33 36.32
C ASN A 1018 -32.66 2.73 37.42
N SER A 1019 -32.81 3.49 38.50
CA SER A 1019 -33.71 3.21 39.63
C SER A 1019 -34.28 4.54 40.16
N PRO A 1020 -35.19 4.54 41.16
CA PRO A 1020 -35.64 5.79 41.79
C PRO A 1020 -34.50 6.64 42.38
N GLU A 1021 -33.36 6.02 42.73
CA GLU A 1021 -32.23 6.70 43.40
C GLU A 1021 -31.03 6.96 42.47
N GLN A 1022 -30.97 6.28 41.31
CA GLN A 1022 -29.83 6.33 40.39
C GLN A 1022 -30.28 6.46 38.93
N SER A 1023 -29.49 7.15 38.13
CA SER A 1023 -29.72 7.31 36.70
C SER A 1023 -28.40 7.25 35.93
N PHE A 1024 -28.47 6.67 34.75
CA PHE A 1024 -27.40 6.60 33.78
C PHE A 1024 -27.49 7.80 32.83
N PHE A 1025 -26.45 8.62 32.80
CA PHE A 1025 -26.34 9.77 31.91
C PHE A 1025 -24.90 9.96 31.43
N VAL A 1026 -24.72 10.83 30.44
CA VAL A 1026 -23.44 11.03 29.75
C VAL A 1026 -23.07 12.50 29.75
N ASN A 1027 -21.85 12.81 30.18
CA ASN A 1027 -21.22 14.10 29.93
C ASN A 1027 -20.32 13.96 28.69
N ILE A 1028 -20.57 14.79 27.68
CA ILE A 1028 -19.77 14.89 26.47
C ILE A 1028 -18.89 16.12 26.60
N HIS A 1029 -17.60 15.89 26.74
CA HIS A 1029 -16.57 16.89 26.85
C HIS A 1029 -15.99 17.10 25.45
N ILE A 1030 -16.18 18.30 24.87
CA ILE A 1030 -15.72 18.63 23.51
C ILE A 1030 -14.56 19.62 23.64
N ALA A 1031 -13.38 19.16 23.26
CA ALA A 1031 -12.18 19.98 23.14
C ALA A 1031 -11.81 20.16 21.66
N GLU A 1032 -10.70 20.83 21.35
CA GLU A 1032 -10.33 21.14 19.96
C GLU A 1032 -9.96 19.86 19.20
N ASP A 1033 -9.11 19.03 19.78
CA ASP A 1033 -8.58 17.83 19.14
C ASP A 1033 -9.14 16.51 19.67
N PHE A 1034 -9.85 16.53 20.80
CA PHE A 1034 -10.44 15.33 21.39
C PHE A 1034 -11.86 15.55 21.87
N ILE A 1035 -12.59 14.44 21.94
CA ILE A 1035 -13.89 14.38 22.60
C ILE A 1035 -13.84 13.26 23.65
N GLY A 1036 -14.30 13.56 24.86
CA GLY A 1036 -14.44 12.61 25.95
C GLY A 1036 -15.91 12.36 26.25
N PHE A 1037 -16.34 11.11 26.20
CA PHE A 1037 -17.64 10.67 26.71
C PHE A 1037 -17.44 10.08 28.09
N HIS A 1038 -17.99 10.75 29.10
CA HIS A 1038 -17.97 10.31 30.49
C HIS A 1038 -19.35 9.81 30.89
N PHE A 1039 -19.47 8.49 31.02
CA PHE A 1039 -20.70 7.78 31.38
C PHE A 1039 -20.79 7.65 32.89
N ILE A 1040 -21.91 8.08 33.48
CA ILE A 1040 -22.05 8.27 34.93
C ILE A 1040 -23.30 7.55 35.43
N VAL A 1041 -23.15 6.79 36.52
CA VAL A 1041 -24.26 6.24 37.31
C VAL A 1041 -24.34 7.02 38.63
N SER A 1042 -25.29 7.95 38.73
CA SER A 1042 -25.45 8.81 39.92
C SER A 1042 -26.89 9.28 40.11
N LYS A 1043 -27.19 10.03 41.17
CA LYS A 1043 -28.50 10.61 41.42
C LYS A 1043 -28.90 11.54 40.28
N ARG A 1044 -30.13 11.37 39.78
CA ARG A 1044 -30.64 12.03 38.56
C ARG A 1044 -30.58 13.56 38.66
N PRO A 1045 -30.03 14.26 37.64
CA PRO A 1045 -30.16 15.71 37.53
C PRO A 1045 -31.62 16.14 37.36
N ASP A 1046 -32.00 17.28 37.95
CA ASP A 1046 -33.40 17.75 38.02
C ASP A 1046 -34.04 18.09 36.66
N ASN A 1047 -33.23 18.22 35.58
CA ASN A 1047 -33.67 18.67 34.26
C ASN A 1047 -34.17 17.54 33.33
N GLY A 1048 -34.10 16.27 33.74
CA GLY A 1048 -34.59 15.12 32.97
C GLY A 1048 -33.75 14.72 31.75
N GLU A 1049 -32.69 15.46 31.42
CA GLU A 1049 -31.77 15.15 30.33
C GLU A 1049 -30.82 14.00 30.68
N THR A 1050 -30.38 13.26 29.66
CA THR A 1050 -29.43 12.14 29.80
C THR A 1050 -28.10 12.40 29.12
N VAL A 1051 -27.97 13.52 28.39
CA VAL A 1051 -26.76 13.89 27.64
C VAL A 1051 -26.47 15.36 27.88
N PHE A 1052 -25.29 15.66 28.42
CA PHE A 1052 -24.84 17.00 28.77
C PHE A 1052 -23.57 17.34 27.98
N TYR A 1053 -23.42 18.59 27.56
CA TYR A 1053 -22.24 19.03 26.80
C TYR A 1053 -21.39 20.00 27.62
N LYS A 1054 -20.08 19.82 27.59
CA LYS A 1054 -19.09 20.70 28.23
C LYS A 1054 -18.01 21.08 27.22
N GLY A 1055 -17.75 22.38 27.05
CA GLY A 1055 -16.61 22.89 26.28
C GLY A 1055 -15.43 23.15 27.21
N MET A 1056 -14.25 22.70 26.84
CA MET A 1056 -13.02 22.86 27.63
C MET A 1056 -11.78 22.84 26.74
N GLU A 1057 -10.64 23.27 27.28
CA GLU A 1057 -9.35 23.10 26.61
C GLU A 1057 -8.91 21.62 26.58
N ASP A 1058 -8.08 21.22 25.61
CA ASP A 1058 -7.59 19.84 25.50
C ASP A 1058 -6.84 19.40 26.77
N SER A 1059 -6.08 20.31 27.38
CA SER A 1059 -5.34 20.09 28.62
C SER A 1059 -6.29 19.86 29.82
N GLU A 1060 -7.39 20.60 29.89
CA GLU A 1060 -8.41 20.47 30.93
C GLU A 1060 -9.18 19.15 30.82
N LEU A 1061 -9.51 18.70 29.61
CA LEU A 1061 -10.12 17.39 29.36
C LEU A 1061 -9.25 16.25 29.88
N LEU A 1062 -7.97 16.28 29.50
CA LEU A 1062 -6.99 15.27 29.92
C LEU A 1062 -6.78 15.29 31.45
N ASN A 1063 -6.84 16.47 32.07
CA ASN A 1063 -6.76 16.63 33.52
C ASN A 1063 -8.03 16.17 34.26
N GLU A 1064 -9.23 16.48 33.76
CA GLU A 1064 -10.52 16.12 34.39
C GLU A 1064 -10.74 14.59 34.39
N ILE A 1065 -10.24 13.89 33.37
CA ILE A 1065 -10.35 12.44 33.23
C ILE A 1065 -9.11 11.71 33.81
N GLY A 1066 -8.00 12.44 34.03
CA GLY A 1066 -6.70 11.97 34.52
C GLY A 1066 -6.62 11.66 36.02
N PHE A 1067 -7.51 10.82 36.56
CA PHE A 1067 -7.24 10.14 37.84
C PHE A 1067 -6.17 9.03 37.72
N LEU A 1068 -5.67 8.74 36.52
CA LEU A 1068 -4.47 7.93 36.29
C LEU A 1068 -3.66 8.52 35.11
N GLY A 1069 -2.41 8.90 35.40
CA GLY A 1069 -1.30 9.33 34.54
C GLY A 1069 -1.59 9.72 33.09
N ILE A 1070 -1.39 11.00 32.77
CA ILE A 1070 -1.29 11.52 31.39
C ILE A 1070 -0.39 10.62 30.52
N HIS A 1071 0.69 10.05 31.09
CA HIS A 1071 1.64 9.17 30.41
C HIS A 1071 1.06 7.82 29.91
N SER A 1072 0.10 7.21 30.63
CA SER A 1072 -0.56 5.98 30.13
C SER A 1072 -1.56 6.32 29.01
N VAL A 1073 -2.29 7.42 29.19
CA VAL A 1073 -3.28 7.90 28.21
C VAL A 1073 -2.61 8.35 26.90
N THR A 1074 -1.47 9.04 26.96
CA THR A 1074 -0.74 9.51 25.77
C THR A 1074 -0.01 8.38 25.03
N ARG A 1075 0.49 7.36 25.73
CA ARG A 1075 1.06 6.15 25.11
C ARG A 1075 0.00 5.36 24.35
N ASP A 1076 -1.20 5.23 24.93
CA ASP A 1076 -2.30 4.49 24.33
C ASP A 1076 -2.90 5.24 23.14
N LEU A 1077 -3.04 6.57 23.18
CA LEU A 1077 -3.67 7.39 22.11
C LEU A 1077 -3.10 7.18 20.69
N TYR A 1078 -1.82 6.80 20.55
CA TYR A 1078 -1.21 6.57 19.24
C TYR A 1078 -1.34 5.13 18.74
N ILE A 1079 -1.21 4.15 19.65
CA ILE A 1079 -1.36 2.71 19.34
C ILE A 1079 -2.85 2.35 19.24
N GLN A 1080 -3.67 3.02 20.03
CA GLN A 1080 -5.11 2.92 20.16
C GLN A 1080 -5.67 4.35 20.13
N GLN A 1081 -6.21 4.80 18.99
CA GLN A 1081 -6.88 6.12 18.89
C GLN A 1081 -7.97 6.33 19.95
N ASP A 1082 -8.40 5.29 20.65
CA ASP A 1082 -9.46 5.30 21.64
C ASP A 1082 -8.90 4.93 23.02
N VAL A 1083 -8.97 5.86 23.98
CA VAL A 1083 -8.65 5.59 25.40
C VAL A 1083 -9.92 5.32 26.18
N ARG A 1084 -9.87 4.31 27.06
CA ARG A 1084 -11.00 3.91 27.89
C ARG A 1084 -10.58 3.67 29.32
N GLY A 1085 -11.48 3.95 30.24
CA GLY A 1085 -11.24 3.65 31.65
C GLY A 1085 -12.52 3.37 32.41
N PHE A 1086 -12.37 2.62 33.49
CA PHE A 1086 -13.44 2.27 34.41
C PHE A 1086 -13.09 2.75 35.81
N ASN A 1087 -14.04 3.45 36.42
CA ASN A 1087 -14.05 3.83 37.83
C ASN A 1087 -15.26 3.18 38.51
N LYS A 1088 -15.34 3.28 39.84
CA LYS A 1088 -16.36 2.59 40.64
C LYS A 1088 -17.80 2.81 40.16
N ASN A 1089 -18.15 4.05 39.78
CA ASN A 1089 -19.50 4.44 39.35
C ASN A 1089 -19.53 5.12 37.97
N THR A 1090 -18.41 5.15 37.26
CA THR A 1090 -18.29 5.85 35.98
C THR A 1090 -17.36 5.10 35.04
N PHE A 1091 -17.52 5.30 33.74
CA PHE A 1091 -16.54 4.88 32.74
C PHE A 1091 -16.46 5.93 31.65
N TYR A 1092 -15.39 5.91 30.85
CA TYR A 1092 -15.20 6.92 29.82
C TYR A 1092 -14.58 6.37 28.54
N ILE A 1093 -14.79 7.12 27.46
CA ILE A 1093 -14.18 6.91 26.14
C ILE A 1093 -13.64 8.26 25.67
N ILE A 1094 -12.36 8.33 25.30
CA ILE A 1094 -11.74 9.50 24.67
C ILE A 1094 -11.27 9.09 23.28
N LYS A 1095 -11.62 9.87 22.25
CA LYS A 1095 -11.14 9.68 20.87
C LYS A 1095 -10.83 11.03 20.21
N PRO A 1096 -10.09 11.05 19.09
CA PRO A 1096 -9.89 12.25 18.28
C PRO A 1096 -11.20 12.97 17.96
N ASN A 1097 -11.20 14.30 17.99
CA ASN A 1097 -12.27 15.17 17.53
C ASN A 1097 -12.28 15.18 15.99
N GLU A 1098 -12.63 14.03 15.43
CA GLU A 1098 -12.82 13.81 14.02
C GLU A 1098 -14.18 13.16 13.82
N LYS A 1099 -15.01 13.73 12.94
CA LYS A 1099 -16.36 13.20 12.67
C LYS A 1099 -16.38 11.68 12.45
N LYS A 1100 -15.37 11.11 11.77
CA LYS A 1100 -15.24 9.66 11.51
C LYS A 1100 -15.29 8.79 12.77
N CYS A 1101 -14.75 9.28 13.90
CA CYS A 1101 -14.58 8.51 15.13
C CYS A 1101 -15.86 8.41 15.96
N TRP A 1102 -16.85 9.26 15.68
CA TRP A 1102 -18.05 9.44 16.50
C TRP A 1102 -19.35 9.05 15.77
N HIS A 1103 -19.24 8.29 14.67
CA HIS A 1103 -20.41 7.78 13.96
C HIS A 1103 -21.19 6.77 14.81
N LYS A 1104 -22.52 6.74 14.67
CA LYS A 1104 -23.40 5.83 15.42
C LYS A 1104 -23.04 4.34 15.29
N ALA A 1105 -22.58 3.91 14.11
CA ALA A 1105 -22.04 2.57 13.90
C ALA A 1105 -20.84 2.26 14.82
N ILE A 1106 -19.92 3.22 15.00
CA ILE A 1106 -18.78 3.08 15.92
C ILE A 1106 -19.27 2.94 17.37
N ALA A 1107 -20.31 3.67 17.76
CA ALA A 1107 -20.93 3.54 19.08
C ALA A 1107 -21.38 2.10 19.39
N HIS A 1108 -21.94 1.39 18.40
CA HIS A 1108 -22.33 -0.01 18.57
C HIS A 1108 -21.12 -0.93 18.80
N HIS A 1109 -19.98 -0.67 18.16
CA HIS A 1109 -18.74 -1.41 18.40
C HIS A 1109 -18.18 -1.14 19.78
N ASP A 1110 -18.07 0.13 20.16
CA ASP A 1110 -17.58 0.49 21.48
C ASP A 1110 -18.47 -0.12 22.57
N LEU A 1111 -19.80 -0.04 22.40
CA LEU A 1111 -20.76 -0.62 23.35
C LEU A 1111 -20.52 -2.13 23.57
N LEU A 1112 -20.34 -2.91 22.51
CA LEU A 1112 -20.07 -4.35 22.63
C LEU A 1112 -18.82 -4.65 23.47
N GLU A 1113 -17.80 -3.81 23.33
CA GLU A 1113 -16.57 -3.97 24.10
C GLU A 1113 -16.75 -3.57 25.57
N PHE A 1114 -17.54 -2.54 25.87
CA PHE A 1114 -17.90 -2.20 27.26
C PHE A 1114 -18.74 -3.30 27.91
N ILE A 1115 -19.68 -3.89 27.19
CA ILE A 1115 -20.48 -5.02 27.68
C ILE A 1115 -19.56 -6.18 28.06
N ASP A 1116 -18.63 -6.56 27.18
CA ASP A 1116 -17.70 -7.66 27.42
C ASP A 1116 -16.72 -7.35 28.58
N ALA A 1117 -16.19 -6.13 28.66
CA ALA A 1117 -15.33 -5.71 29.76
C ALA A 1117 -16.05 -5.76 31.12
N LEU A 1118 -17.30 -5.26 31.18
CA LEU A 1118 -18.13 -5.33 32.39
C LEU A 1118 -18.46 -6.78 32.77
N ALA A 1119 -18.79 -7.64 31.80
CA ALA A 1119 -19.06 -9.06 32.03
C ALA A 1119 -17.83 -9.80 32.59
N ARG A 1120 -16.63 -9.52 32.05
CA ARG A 1120 -15.36 -10.07 32.56
C ARG A 1120 -15.06 -9.59 33.98
N ALA A 1121 -15.31 -8.33 34.29
CA ALA A 1121 -15.16 -7.77 35.63
C ALA A 1121 -16.12 -8.41 36.64
N GLU A 1122 -17.38 -8.64 36.27
CA GLU A 1122 -18.38 -9.31 37.10
C GLU A 1122 -18.01 -10.76 37.37
N THR A 1123 -17.58 -11.49 36.34
CA THR A 1123 -17.18 -12.90 36.48
C THR A 1123 -15.95 -13.07 37.39
N SER A 1124 -14.97 -12.16 37.29
CA SER A 1124 -13.77 -12.18 38.13
C SER A 1124 -14.07 -11.82 39.58
N ASN A 1125 -14.97 -10.86 39.83
CA ASN A 1125 -15.45 -10.56 41.17
C ASN A 1125 -16.27 -11.71 41.77
N HIS A 1126 -17.07 -12.41 40.97
CA HIS A 1126 -17.83 -13.58 41.44
C HIS A 1126 -16.91 -14.75 41.80
N LYS A 1127 -15.86 -15.00 41.01
CA LYS A 1127 -14.82 -15.99 41.35
C LYS A 1127 -14.06 -15.62 42.63
N ARG A 1128 -13.77 -14.33 42.86
CA ARG A 1128 -13.13 -13.85 44.10
C ARG A 1128 -14.04 -13.89 45.32
N ALA A 1129 -15.36 -13.83 45.15
CA ALA A 1129 -16.32 -13.93 46.25
C ALA A 1129 -16.66 -15.38 46.63
N GLN A 1130 -16.31 -16.35 45.77
CA GLN A 1130 -16.46 -17.80 46.02
C GLN A 1130 -15.21 -18.44 46.64
N VAL A 1131 -14.09 -17.70 46.71
CA VAL A 1131 -12.85 -18.04 47.44
C VAL A 1131 -12.85 -17.29 48.75
#